data_AF-A0A950RKF7-F1
#
_entry.id   AF-A0A950RKF7-F1
#
_cell.length_a   1.000
_cell.length_b   1.000
_cell.length_c   1.000
_cell.angle_alpha   90.00
_cell.angle_beta   90.00
_cell.angle_gamma   90.00
#
_symmetry.space_group_name_H-M   'P 1'
#
loop_
_entity.id
_entity.type
_entity.pdbx_description
1 polymer ?
#
loop_
_entity_poly.entity_id
_entity_poly.type
_entity_poly.pdbx_seq_one_letter_code
_entity_poly.pdbx_strand_id
1 'polypeptide(L)'
;DYLRDNMKPARWGDPNFDPFYHQVQKNLNYAIIDEVDNILVDEARTPLIISGPAFGDPRRYTRANDIAVQLTELQKQTPGQYFEVKEKERTCHLTDEGIHKAEELAGVESFYTAGNMEWPHLIDNALKAHHLYLKDKNYVVMRHPETGDMSIIIVDEFTGRLMIGRQWSDGLHQAVEAKHEREGVQIKEETQTLATITLQNYFKLYKKLAGMTGTAMTEANEFWKIYHLDVIAIPTNKPLIRLNSPDIIFRTEKEKWEAVVEEITEVHQSGRPMLIGTTDVEKSEKLSALLKRRGVKHELLNAKPEYAAREAEIVAQAGRIGGVTIATNMAGRGTDIILGGNPEPLAWNKLKDKYPTRLDVPEDEWKSMVADIETREKMKEEGRRVAEMGGLHIVGTERHEARRIDNQLRGRAGRQGDPGSSRFFLSLQDDLMRIFAGEWVAGVLTRLGMEDGQAIESRMVSRRIEGAQKKVEERNFDARKNLLEYDEVMDYQRKKVYGYRQEILEGANCKSRLLSMLDDQVKLAVDRFLDEEYGSGSFAEFASNRLGVEFDASDFTRSEYAEAERTARDKALRLIPTQINEAMDENLSLDVEQKEWNWKAMANQVNSRWNLKTTDRSLRQVGRDNLAQHLIEQAEKAVAEVDLSEGRAFLEKDWGLRSIGDWARLKFQIKLDPKDLEGKDGEEIKDLLHKRVAELYRQKEIEFPVKVGMARFMAERAAPQAGGQRYDREGLYHWARQRFPGAADALLEEEFRIQSRSRLQERLLEVSRKYYPKVGQEDIDAKLAETFRGTKLSEPEDARELVEFMKSELGIEVPEESLTGVTEEAARQILWNAFDDRFRPEMRGMERSLLLGRLDASWKNHLYTMDHLRSGIGLVGYAQIDPKTEYKRQGMKEFDSMWEGVSDKVTDSLFRMEEEEGFQESIWAIGATIHESAPRPMPVSAPGKNGAQEEGMANSKEAKRKEPIRNRGDRVGRNDPCPCGSGKKYKNCHMRQEAGKA
;
A
#
# COMPACT_ATOMS: atom_id res chain seq x y z
N ASP A 1 5.05 11.29 2.92
CA ASP A 1 6.00 11.37 1.79
C ASP A 1 6.88 10.14 1.67
N TYR A 2 7.48 9.62 2.74
CA TYR A 2 8.28 8.39 2.74
C TYR A 2 7.76 7.26 1.84
N LEU A 3 6.49 6.84 2.01
CA LEU A 3 5.89 5.80 1.16
C LEU A 3 5.84 6.18 -0.33
N ARG A 4 5.56 7.46 -0.64
CA ARG A 4 5.56 7.97 -2.02
C ARG A 4 6.96 8.02 -2.61
N ASP A 5 7.95 8.44 -1.84
CA ASP A 5 9.35 8.53 -2.29
C ASP A 5 9.93 7.17 -2.66
N ASN A 6 9.54 6.11 -1.95
CA ASN A 6 9.94 4.74 -2.29
C ASN A 6 9.24 4.16 -3.53
N MET A 7 8.31 4.91 -4.15
CA MET A 7 7.70 4.59 -5.43
C MET A 7 8.10 5.58 -6.55
N LYS A 8 8.84 6.64 -6.24
CA LYS A 8 9.28 7.62 -7.23
C LYS A 8 10.39 7.02 -8.10
N PRO A 9 10.41 7.31 -9.41
CA PRO A 9 11.41 6.74 -10.32
C PRO A 9 12.76 7.46 -10.28
N ALA A 10 12.86 8.59 -9.56
CA ALA A 10 14.04 9.45 -9.56
C ALA A 10 14.37 9.99 -8.16
N ARG A 11 15.66 10.05 -7.85
CA ARG A 11 16.17 10.68 -6.63
C ARG A 11 15.99 12.20 -6.66
N TRP A 12 16.11 12.84 -5.51
CA TRP A 12 16.13 14.30 -5.43
C TRP A 12 17.26 14.88 -6.29
N GLY A 13 16.91 15.77 -7.22
CA GLY A 13 17.86 16.48 -8.09
C GLY A 13 18.41 15.65 -9.25
N ASP A 14 17.74 14.56 -9.64
CA ASP A 14 18.09 13.84 -10.88
C ASP A 14 17.82 14.77 -12.09
N PRO A 15 18.83 15.15 -12.89
CA PRO A 15 18.65 16.09 -14.00
C PRO A 15 17.82 15.50 -15.15
N ASN A 16 17.65 14.17 -15.18
CA ASN A 16 16.97 13.47 -16.26
C ASN A 16 15.44 13.50 -16.11
N PHE A 17 14.92 13.91 -14.95
CA PHE A 17 13.49 13.85 -14.64
C PHE A 17 12.94 15.23 -14.29
N ASP A 18 11.64 15.44 -14.58
CA ASP A 18 10.95 16.61 -14.07
C ASP A 18 10.92 16.55 -12.53
N PRO A 19 11.12 17.68 -11.82
CA PRO A 19 11.08 17.74 -10.35
C PRO A 19 9.85 17.09 -9.71
N PHE A 20 8.72 17.01 -10.42
CA PHE A 20 7.54 16.27 -9.98
C PHE A 20 7.81 14.77 -9.71
N TYR A 21 8.72 14.14 -10.45
CA TYR A 21 9.08 12.72 -10.31
C TYR A 21 10.17 12.47 -9.28
N HIS A 22 10.69 13.50 -8.63
CA HIS A 22 11.74 13.36 -7.63
C HIS A 22 11.19 12.90 -6.28
N GLN A 23 11.98 12.12 -5.56
CA GLN A 23 11.83 11.95 -4.12
C GLN A 23 11.91 13.31 -3.43
N VAL A 24 11.03 13.58 -2.44
CA VAL A 24 10.99 14.89 -1.74
C VAL A 24 11.71 14.88 -0.40
N GLN A 25 11.79 13.73 0.27
CA GLN A 25 12.51 13.58 1.52
C GLN A 25 14.01 13.38 1.27
N LYS A 26 14.82 13.84 2.23
CA LYS A 26 16.25 13.51 2.36
C LYS A 26 16.43 12.44 3.43
N ASN A 27 17.68 12.12 3.76
CA ASN A 27 18.03 11.19 4.83
C ASN A 27 17.36 11.56 6.17
N LEU A 28 16.67 10.59 6.77
CA LEU A 28 15.95 10.75 8.04
C LEU A 28 16.95 10.81 9.21
N ASN A 29 17.20 12.02 9.72
CA ASN A 29 18.23 12.25 10.73
C ASN A 29 17.66 12.38 12.16
N TYR A 30 16.79 13.36 12.41
CA TYR A 30 16.23 13.62 13.73
C TYR A 30 14.75 13.97 13.65
N ALA A 31 13.93 13.32 14.48
CA ALA A 31 12.53 13.68 14.69
C ALA A 31 12.29 14.08 16.15
N ILE A 32 11.64 15.23 16.34
CA ILE A 32 11.06 15.65 17.62
C ILE A 32 9.54 15.59 17.47
N ILE A 33 8.90 14.68 18.20
CA ILE A 33 7.47 14.44 18.10
C ILE A 33 6.76 15.23 19.19
N ASP A 34 5.97 16.23 18.79
CA ASP A 34 5.04 16.89 19.70
C ASP A 34 3.80 16.01 19.94
N GLU A 35 3.26 16.02 21.15
CA GLU A 35 2.18 15.14 21.59
C GLU A 35 2.47 13.65 21.29
N VAL A 36 3.69 13.22 21.66
CA VAL A 36 4.25 11.89 21.32
C VAL A 36 3.36 10.72 21.74
N ASP A 37 2.60 10.88 22.81
CA ASP A 37 1.65 9.88 23.29
C ASP A 37 0.44 9.69 22.36
N ASN A 38 -0.01 10.74 21.70
CA ASN A 38 -1.05 10.57 20.68
C ASN A 38 -0.51 9.94 19.41
N ILE A 39 0.66 10.38 18.94
CA ILE A 39 1.19 9.92 17.65
C ILE A 39 1.72 8.49 17.75
N LEU A 40 2.52 8.18 18.77
CA LEU A 40 3.17 6.87 18.89
C LEU A 40 2.33 5.82 19.65
N VAL A 41 1.20 6.20 20.25
CA VAL A 41 0.33 5.26 20.99
C VAL A 41 -1.09 5.25 20.46
N ASP A 42 -1.76 6.41 20.28
CA ASP A 42 -3.14 6.43 19.78
C ASP A 42 -3.23 6.20 18.28
N GLU A 43 -2.50 6.96 17.48
CA GLU A 43 -2.51 6.87 16.01
C GLU A 43 -1.75 5.64 15.51
N ALA A 44 -0.80 5.14 16.31
CA ALA A 44 -0.02 3.94 16.03
C ALA A 44 -0.84 2.63 16.03
N ARG A 45 -2.16 2.70 16.25
CA ARG A 45 -3.10 1.59 16.09
C ARG A 45 -3.38 1.24 14.63
N THR A 46 -3.17 2.18 13.71
CA THR A 46 -3.42 1.99 12.28
C THR A 46 -2.16 2.21 11.47
N PRO A 47 -1.83 1.34 10.50
CA PRO A 47 -0.68 1.56 9.62
C PRO A 47 -1.00 2.65 8.59
N LEU A 48 0.04 3.26 8.05
CA LEU A 48 -0.07 4.10 6.86
C LEU A 48 -0.08 3.19 5.63
N ILE A 49 -1.05 3.40 4.73
CA ILE A 49 -1.22 2.58 3.53
C ILE A 49 -1.39 3.51 2.33
N ILE A 50 -0.74 3.18 1.22
CA ILE A 50 -1.08 3.67 -0.10
C ILE A 50 -1.65 2.49 -0.86
N SER A 51 -2.89 2.67 -1.33
CA SER A 51 -3.56 1.69 -2.16
C SER A 51 -3.74 2.23 -3.57
N GLY A 52 -3.77 1.33 -4.56
CA GLY A 52 -4.09 1.65 -5.94
C GLY A 52 -5.12 0.67 -6.49
N PRO A 53 -5.71 0.93 -7.66
CA PRO A 53 -6.69 0.03 -8.25
C PRO A 53 -6.07 -1.36 -8.50
N ALA A 54 -6.82 -2.39 -8.13
CA ALA A 54 -6.59 -3.78 -8.49
C ALA A 54 -7.61 -4.14 -9.57
N PHE A 55 -7.14 -4.76 -10.65
CA PHE A 55 -8.04 -5.24 -11.70
C PHE A 55 -8.80 -6.48 -11.19
N GLY A 56 -10.01 -6.27 -10.69
CA GLY A 56 -10.93 -7.34 -10.26
C GLY A 56 -12.37 -7.00 -10.66
N ASP A 57 -13.19 -8.00 -10.96
CA ASP A 57 -14.61 -7.78 -11.33
C ASP A 57 -15.41 -7.29 -10.11
N PRO A 58 -15.92 -6.04 -10.08
CA PRO A 58 -16.67 -5.52 -8.93
C PRO A 58 -17.98 -6.27 -8.65
N ARG A 59 -18.52 -7.01 -9.64
CA ARG A 59 -19.80 -7.75 -9.52
C ARG A 59 -19.78 -8.82 -8.43
N ARG A 60 -18.59 -9.32 -8.05
CA ARG A 60 -18.46 -10.30 -6.97
C ARG A 60 -18.98 -9.78 -5.63
N TYR A 61 -18.81 -8.49 -5.36
CA TYR A 61 -19.30 -7.84 -4.15
C TYR A 61 -20.81 -7.72 -4.08
N THR A 62 -21.44 -7.39 -5.21
CA THR A 62 -22.90 -7.37 -5.31
C THR A 62 -23.47 -8.76 -4.98
N ARG A 63 -22.88 -9.81 -5.55
CA ARG A 63 -23.33 -11.19 -5.33
C ARG A 63 -23.10 -11.65 -3.89
N ALA A 64 -21.94 -11.34 -3.29
CA ALA A 64 -21.69 -11.64 -1.88
C ALA A 64 -22.65 -10.89 -0.93
N ASN A 65 -22.96 -9.63 -1.24
CA ASN A 65 -23.94 -8.84 -0.51
C ASN A 65 -25.35 -9.47 -0.58
N ASP A 66 -25.77 -9.93 -1.76
CA ASP A 66 -27.07 -10.59 -1.93
C ASP A 66 -27.17 -11.89 -1.10
N ILE A 67 -26.08 -12.66 -1.02
CA ILE A 67 -26.01 -13.86 -0.18
C ILE A 67 -26.10 -13.47 1.31
N ALA A 68 -25.32 -12.48 1.74
CA ALA A 68 -25.33 -12.01 3.13
C ALA A 68 -26.70 -11.48 3.58
N VAL A 69 -27.44 -10.79 2.71
CA VAL A 69 -28.81 -10.35 2.98
C VAL A 69 -29.74 -11.55 3.14
N GLN A 70 -29.64 -12.55 2.25
CA GLN A 70 -30.47 -13.77 2.35
C GLN A 70 -30.17 -14.57 3.63
N LEU A 71 -28.89 -14.76 3.97
CA LEU A 71 -28.49 -15.39 5.22
C LEU A 71 -29.01 -14.61 6.43
N THR A 72 -28.97 -13.28 6.40
CA THR A 72 -29.51 -12.43 7.46
C THR A 72 -31.02 -12.59 7.62
N GLU A 73 -31.78 -12.72 6.53
CA GLU A 73 -33.22 -13.00 6.60
C GLU A 73 -33.52 -14.40 7.16
N LEU A 74 -32.73 -15.41 6.80
CA LEU A 74 -32.85 -16.77 7.35
C LEU A 74 -32.54 -16.80 8.85
N GLN A 75 -31.47 -16.13 9.27
CA GLN A 75 -31.05 -16.01 10.67
C GLN A 75 -32.13 -15.37 11.57
N LYS A 76 -33.01 -14.50 11.04
CA LYS A 76 -34.15 -13.95 11.82
C LYS A 76 -35.14 -15.04 12.27
N GLN A 77 -35.24 -16.13 11.52
CA GLN A 77 -36.12 -17.26 11.84
C GLN A 77 -35.45 -18.20 12.82
N THR A 78 -34.14 -18.41 12.68
CA THR A 78 -33.31 -19.29 13.54
C THR A 78 -32.04 -18.56 14.00
N PRO A 79 -32.12 -17.82 15.12
CA PRO A 79 -31.00 -17.01 15.62
C PRO A 79 -29.77 -17.86 15.95
N GLY A 80 -28.60 -17.47 15.42
CA GLY A 80 -27.30 -18.09 15.70
C GLY A 80 -26.95 -19.28 14.82
N GLN A 81 -27.82 -19.66 13.87
CA GLN A 81 -27.64 -20.87 13.08
C GLN A 81 -26.61 -20.73 11.95
N TYR A 82 -26.62 -19.62 11.19
CA TYR A 82 -25.86 -19.48 9.94
C TYR A 82 -24.59 -18.63 10.08
N PHE A 83 -24.57 -17.67 11.00
CA PHE A 83 -23.37 -16.88 11.28
C PHE A 83 -23.36 -16.38 12.71
N GLU A 84 -22.17 -16.14 13.24
CA GLU A 84 -21.95 -15.58 14.57
C GLU A 84 -21.42 -14.14 14.45
N VAL A 85 -22.11 -13.19 15.10
CA VAL A 85 -21.66 -11.79 15.21
C VAL A 85 -21.00 -11.59 16.57
N LYS A 86 -19.67 -11.44 16.57
CA LYS A 86 -18.90 -11.15 17.77
C LYS A 86 -18.60 -9.66 17.87
N GLU A 87 -19.55 -8.91 18.41
CA GLU A 87 -19.44 -7.44 18.53
C GLU A 87 -18.17 -6.98 19.27
N LYS A 88 -17.72 -7.72 20.30
CA LYS A 88 -16.51 -7.40 21.08
C LYS A 88 -15.23 -7.49 20.25
N GLU A 89 -15.19 -8.42 19.30
CA GLU A 89 -14.05 -8.68 18.42
C GLU A 89 -14.20 -7.92 17.09
N ARG A 90 -15.39 -7.36 16.82
CA ARG A 90 -15.80 -6.76 15.54
C ARG A 90 -15.59 -7.73 14.38
N THR A 91 -15.89 -9.00 14.62
CA THR A 91 -15.83 -10.07 13.62
C THR A 91 -17.21 -10.66 13.40
N CYS A 92 -17.42 -11.14 12.18
CA CYS A 92 -18.56 -11.94 11.80
C CYS A 92 -18.02 -13.13 11.03
N HIS A 93 -18.46 -14.33 11.38
CA HIS A 93 -18.02 -15.57 10.75
C HIS A 93 -19.22 -16.46 10.46
N LEU A 94 -19.20 -17.12 9.31
CA LEU A 94 -20.13 -18.19 8.98
C LEU A 94 -19.93 -19.38 9.94
N THR A 95 -21.03 -20.00 10.35
CA THR A 95 -21.00 -21.33 11.00
C THR A 95 -20.88 -22.42 9.94
N ASP A 96 -20.65 -23.67 10.33
CA ASP A 96 -20.60 -24.80 9.38
C ASP A 96 -21.90 -24.92 8.55
N GLU A 97 -23.07 -24.76 9.19
CA GLU A 97 -24.37 -24.72 8.49
C GLU A 97 -24.51 -23.48 7.60
N GLY A 98 -23.92 -22.35 8.02
CA GLY A 98 -23.82 -21.13 7.23
C GLY A 98 -23.00 -21.30 5.96
N ILE A 99 -21.86 -21.99 6.05
CA ILE A 99 -20.99 -22.29 4.92
C ILE A 99 -21.77 -23.12 3.89
N HIS A 100 -22.40 -24.23 4.31
CA HIS A 100 -23.20 -25.05 3.40
C HIS A 100 -24.35 -24.28 2.75
N LYS A 101 -25.06 -23.44 3.53
CA LYS A 101 -26.14 -22.64 2.96
C LYS A 101 -25.61 -21.57 1.99
N ALA A 102 -24.48 -20.98 2.31
CA ALA A 102 -23.83 -20.00 1.45
C ALA A 102 -23.29 -20.63 0.15
N GLU A 103 -22.78 -21.85 0.17
CA GLU A 103 -22.36 -22.62 -1.02
C GLU A 103 -23.56 -22.85 -1.96
N GLU A 104 -24.72 -23.25 -1.42
CA GLU A 104 -25.96 -23.41 -2.16
C GLU A 104 -26.42 -22.09 -2.81
N LEU A 105 -26.38 -20.99 -2.05
CA LEU A 105 -26.77 -19.65 -2.53
C LEU A 105 -25.79 -19.08 -3.56
N ALA A 106 -24.49 -19.38 -3.40
CA ALA A 106 -23.46 -19.02 -4.36
C ALA A 106 -23.53 -19.88 -5.63
N GLY A 107 -24.11 -21.08 -5.57
CA GLY A 107 -24.18 -22.04 -6.66
C GLY A 107 -22.84 -22.73 -6.92
N VAL A 108 -22.03 -22.93 -5.88
CA VAL A 108 -20.73 -23.61 -5.94
C VAL A 108 -20.77 -24.90 -5.13
N GLU A 109 -19.99 -25.91 -5.55
CA GLU A 109 -19.97 -27.21 -4.88
C GLU A 109 -19.23 -27.15 -3.53
N SER A 110 -18.11 -26.42 -3.47
CA SER A 110 -17.46 -26.08 -2.21
C SER A 110 -16.64 -24.79 -2.30
N PHE A 111 -16.53 -24.08 -1.18
CA PHE A 111 -15.59 -22.97 -1.02
C PHE A 111 -14.13 -23.41 -0.91
N TYR A 112 -13.84 -24.68 -0.63
CA TYR A 112 -12.46 -25.17 -0.47
C TYR A 112 -11.81 -25.63 -1.78
N THR A 113 -12.50 -25.52 -2.91
CA THR A 113 -11.94 -25.85 -4.24
C THR A 113 -11.14 -24.68 -4.82
N ALA A 114 -10.03 -24.98 -5.51
CA ALA A 114 -9.23 -23.97 -6.21
C ALA A 114 -10.11 -23.14 -7.18
N GLY A 115 -10.21 -21.84 -6.93
CA GLY A 115 -11.08 -20.90 -7.66
C GLY A 115 -12.27 -20.36 -6.87
N ASN A 116 -12.70 -21.00 -5.77
CA ASN A 116 -13.83 -20.56 -4.93
C ASN A 116 -13.41 -20.09 -3.52
N MET A 117 -12.12 -20.13 -3.20
CA MET A 117 -11.59 -19.81 -1.87
C MET A 117 -11.81 -18.35 -1.44
N GLU A 118 -12.16 -17.46 -2.37
CA GLU A 118 -12.45 -16.04 -2.07
C GLU A 118 -13.86 -15.83 -1.48
N TRP A 119 -14.79 -16.76 -1.69
CA TRP A 119 -16.19 -16.60 -1.29
C TRP A 119 -16.41 -16.39 0.21
N PRO A 120 -15.82 -17.22 1.11
CA PRO A 120 -16.00 -17.04 2.55
C PRO A 120 -15.61 -15.64 3.01
N HIS A 121 -14.50 -15.12 2.50
CA HIS A 121 -13.99 -13.78 2.83
C HIS A 121 -14.94 -12.67 2.37
N LEU A 122 -15.42 -12.73 1.13
CA LEU A 122 -16.36 -11.75 0.58
C LEU A 122 -17.69 -11.74 1.35
N ILE A 123 -18.20 -12.92 1.73
CA ILE A 123 -19.46 -13.05 2.49
C ILE A 123 -19.27 -12.56 3.92
N ASP A 124 -18.16 -12.93 4.59
CA ASP A 124 -17.83 -12.42 5.93
C ASP A 124 -17.79 -10.89 5.93
N ASN A 125 -17.17 -10.28 4.92
CA ASN A 125 -17.11 -8.82 4.80
C ASN A 125 -18.46 -8.18 4.52
N ALA A 126 -19.31 -8.81 3.71
CA ALA A 126 -20.68 -8.36 3.51
C ALA A 126 -21.50 -8.45 4.82
N LEU A 127 -21.36 -9.54 5.59
CA LEU A 127 -22.01 -9.69 6.89
C LEU A 127 -21.50 -8.64 7.90
N LYS A 128 -20.18 -8.39 7.96
CA LYS A 128 -19.60 -7.29 8.76
C LYS A 128 -20.20 -5.95 8.35
N ALA A 129 -20.30 -5.66 7.05
CA ALA A 129 -20.85 -4.42 6.53
C ALA A 129 -22.31 -4.20 6.96
N HIS A 130 -23.11 -5.26 7.08
CA HIS A 130 -24.51 -5.16 7.55
C HIS A 130 -24.64 -5.04 9.08
N HIS A 131 -23.87 -5.82 9.83
CA HIS A 131 -24.09 -6.00 11.28
C HIS A 131 -23.17 -5.16 12.17
N LEU A 132 -21.97 -4.80 11.71
CA LEU A 132 -20.95 -4.14 12.53
C LEU A 132 -20.61 -2.71 12.08
N TYR A 133 -20.86 -2.38 10.81
CA TYR A 133 -20.59 -1.06 10.24
C TYR A 133 -21.92 -0.34 9.98
N LEU A 134 -22.22 0.62 10.84
CA LEU A 134 -23.47 1.35 10.86
C LEU A 134 -23.33 2.70 10.16
N LYS A 135 -24.31 3.01 9.31
CA LYS A 135 -24.47 4.32 8.69
C LYS A 135 -24.67 5.39 9.78
N ASP A 136 -24.08 6.55 9.56
CA ASP A 136 -24.02 7.72 10.45
C ASP A 136 -23.22 7.52 11.75
N LYS A 137 -22.60 6.34 11.95
CA LYS A 137 -21.67 6.08 13.05
C LYS A 137 -20.26 5.78 12.56
N ASN A 138 -20.12 4.77 11.70
CA ASN A 138 -18.81 4.37 11.15
C ASN A 138 -18.54 5.02 9.80
N TYR A 139 -19.59 5.39 9.06
CA TYR A 139 -19.50 6.08 7.78
C TYR A 139 -20.76 6.86 7.47
N VAL A 140 -20.66 7.78 6.52
CA VAL A 140 -21.80 8.48 5.92
C VAL A 140 -21.85 8.21 4.42
N VAL A 141 -23.06 8.23 3.88
CA VAL A 141 -23.31 8.13 2.44
C VAL A 141 -23.55 9.55 1.92
N MET A 142 -22.61 10.08 1.14
CA MET A 142 -22.71 11.45 0.62
C MET A 142 -21.98 11.64 -0.70
N ARG A 143 -22.24 12.76 -1.38
CA ARG A 143 -21.51 13.13 -2.60
C ARG A 143 -20.06 13.47 -2.27
N HIS A 144 -19.11 12.82 -2.93
CA HIS A 144 -17.70 13.07 -2.74
C HIS A 144 -17.37 14.53 -3.09
N PRO A 145 -16.63 15.28 -2.24
CA PRO A 145 -16.37 16.71 -2.47
C PRO A 145 -15.63 17.01 -3.78
N GLU A 146 -14.77 16.09 -4.23
CA GLU A 146 -13.94 16.28 -5.42
C GLU A 146 -14.57 15.73 -6.70
N THR A 147 -15.29 14.60 -6.62
CA THR A 147 -15.81 13.91 -7.81
C THR A 147 -17.31 14.16 -8.04
N GLY A 148 -18.05 14.56 -7.00
CA GLY A 148 -19.50 14.82 -7.07
C GLY A 148 -20.39 13.57 -7.06
N ASP A 149 -19.80 12.38 -7.12
CA ASP A 149 -20.50 11.09 -7.13
C ASP A 149 -20.90 10.64 -5.72
N MET A 150 -21.98 9.87 -5.61
CA MET A 150 -22.38 9.26 -4.33
C MET A 150 -21.33 8.24 -3.88
N SER A 151 -20.81 8.42 -2.66
CA SER A 151 -19.69 7.65 -2.13
C SER A 151 -19.84 7.40 -0.63
N ILE A 152 -19.16 6.34 -0.15
CA ILE A 152 -19.01 6.06 1.28
C ILE A 152 -17.84 6.88 1.81
N ILE A 153 -18.08 7.70 2.84
CA ILE A 153 -17.02 8.45 3.53
C ILE A 153 -16.92 7.96 4.97
N ILE A 154 -15.74 7.46 5.34
CA ILE A 154 -15.48 6.95 6.68
C ILE A 154 -15.53 8.09 7.70
N VAL A 155 -16.17 7.84 8.82
CA VAL A 155 -16.17 8.73 9.98
C VAL A 155 -15.17 8.18 10.98
N ASP A 156 -14.19 8.99 11.38
CA ASP A 156 -13.28 8.64 12.47
C ASP A 156 -14.09 8.49 13.78
N GLU A 157 -14.03 7.31 14.39
CA GLU A 157 -14.78 6.97 15.60
C GLU A 157 -14.39 7.84 16.81
N PHE A 158 -13.18 8.39 16.84
CA PHE A 158 -12.68 9.21 17.94
C PHE A 158 -12.84 10.71 17.70
N THR A 159 -12.90 11.15 16.45
CA THR A 159 -12.95 12.60 16.16
C THR A 159 -14.25 13.02 15.45
N GLY A 160 -15.04 12.07 14.96
CA GLY A 160 -16.20 12.37 14.12
C GLY A 160 -15.83 13.05 12.80
N ARG A 161 -14.54 13.07 12.44
CA ARG A 161 -14.04 13.68 11.20
C ARG A 161 -14.37 12.80 10.01
N LEU A 162 -14.79 13.44 8.92
CA LEU A 162 -14.92 12.80 7.63
C LEU A 162 -13.53 12.55 7.04
N MET A 163 -13.19 11.28 6.86
CA MET A 163 -11.89 10.85 6.34
C MET A 163 -11.96 10.69 4.82
N ILE A 164 -12.10 11.82 4.13
CA ILE A 164 -12.18 11.88 2.66
C ILE A 164 -10.91 11.27 2.05
N GLY A 165 -11.09 10.32 1.12
CA GLY A 165 -9.99 9.58 0.48
C GLY A 165 -9.48 8.37 1.26
N ARG A 166 -10.00 8.07 2.46
CA ARG A 166 -9.71 6.80 3.16
C ARG A 166 -10.75 5.73 2.84
N GLN A 167 -10.30 4.49 2.72
CA GLN A 167 -11.12 3.30 2.51
C GLN A 167 -10.76 2.23 3.55
N TRP A 168 -11.71 1.35 3.88
CA TRP A 168 -11.38 0.16 4.68
C TRP A 168 -10.71 -0.88 3.77
N SER A 169 -9.72 -1.56 4.32
CA SER A 169 -8.94 -2.59 3.62
C SER A 169 -9.73 -3.88 3.43
N ASP A 170 -9.11 -4.83 2.71
CA ASP A 170 -9.54 -6.23 2.70
C ASP A 170 -10.96 -6.43 2.12
N GLY A 171 -11.35 -5.62 1.13
CA GLY A 171 -12.66 -5.72 0.47
C GLY A 171 -13.87 -5.23 1.28
N LEU A 172 -13.67 -4.84 2.54
CA LEU A 172 -14.76 -4.36 3.40
C LEU A 172 -15.40 -3.06 2.88
N HIS A 173 -14.61 -2.16 2.30
CA HIS A 173 -15.15 -0.92 1.74
C HIS A 173 -16.05 -1.18 0.54
N GLN A 174 -15.65 -2.08 -0.34
CA GLN A 174 -16.44 -2.53 -1.48
C GLN A 174 -17.71 -3.25 -1.02
N ALA A 175 -17.65 -4.02 0.08
CA ALA A 175 -18.83 -4.62 0.68
C ALA A 175 -19.83 -3.57 1.23
N VAL A 176 -19.35 -2.49 1.85
CA VAL A 176 -20.20 -1.37 2.30
C VAL A 176 -20.72 -0.56 1.11
N GLU A 177 -19.94 -0.37 0.05
CA GLU A 177 -20.40 0.24 -1.21
C GLU A 177 -21.51 -0.62 -1.85
N ALA A 178 -21.35 -1.95 -1.89
CA ALA A 178 -22.34 -2.90 -2.42
C ALA A 178 -23.65 -2.88 -1.61
N LYS A 179 -23.56 -2.77 -0.28
CA LYS A 179 -24.72 -2.57 0.61
C LYS A 179 -25.56 -1.34 0.23
N HIS A 180 -24.93 -0.29 -0.29
CA HIS A 180 -25.57 0.97 -0.67
C HIS A 180 -25.69 1.18 -2.19
N GLU A 181 -25.51 0.14 -3.00
CA GLU A 181 -25.64 0.21 -4.46
C GLU A 181 -27.02 0.74 -4.88
N ARG A 182 -28.09 0.34 -4.16
CA ARG A 182 -29.47 0.84 -4.37
C ARG A 182 -29.66 2.32 -4.03
N GLU A 183 -28.78 2.91 -3.22
CA GLU A 183 -28.76 4.35 -2.92
C GLU A 183 -27.95 5.15 -3.96
N GLY A 184 -27.47 4.49 -5.02
CA GLY A 184 -26.72 5.10 -6.12
C GLY A 184 -25.20 5.15 -5.89
N VAL A 185 -24.68 4.43 -4.89
CA VAL A 185 -23.24 4.29 -4.66
C VAL A 185 -22.65 3.33 -5.70
N GLN A 186 -21.59 3.72 -6.38
CA GLN A 186 -20.88 2.84 -7.31
C GLN A 186 -19.81 2.04 -6.56
N ILE A 187 -19.81 0.72 -6.76
CA ILE A 187 -18.76 -0.17 -6.23
C ILE A 187 -17.48 0.12 -7.00
N LYS A 188 -16.44 0.53 -6.29
CA LYS A 188 -15.13 0.76 -6.88
C LYS A 188 -14.38 -0.56 -7.02
N GLU A 189 -13.44 -0.60 -7.95
CA GLU A 189 -12.48 -1.69 -8.01
C GLU A 189 -11.78 -1.84 -6.65
N GLU A 190 -11.44 -3.09 -6.31
CA GLU A 190 -10.63 -3.35 -5.14
C GLU A 190 -9.36 -2.53 -5.17
N THR A 191 -8.91 -2.13 -4.01
CA THR A 191 -7.63 -1.43 -3.91
C THR A 191 -6.59 -2.39 -3.38
N GLN A 192 -5.53 -2.60 -4.16
CA GLN A 192 -4.36 -3.34 -3.71
C GLN A 192 -3.43 -2.42 -2.93
N THR A 193 -2.80 -2.95 -1.88
CA THR A 193 -1.76 -2.26 -1.12
C THR A 193 -0.51 -2.10 -1.98
N LEU A 194 -0.16 -0.87 -2.34
CA LEU A 194 1.06 -0.55 -3.11
C LEU A 194 2.25 -0.27 -2.19
N ALA A 195 2.00 0.29 -1.01
CA ALA A 195 3.00 0.54 0.00
C ALA A 195 2.35 0.66 1.37
N THR A 196 3.00 0.18 2.42
CA THR A 196 2.52 0.33 3.80
C THR A 196 3.68 0.53 4.76
N ILE A 197 3.47 1.22 5.88
CA ILE A 197 4.40 1.22 7.01
C ILE A 197 3.64 1.57 8.28
N THR A 198 4.00 0.97 9.40
CA THR A 198 3.48 1.36 10.71
C THR A 198 4.15 2.66 11.18
N LEU A 199 3.45 3.49 11.97
CA LEU A 199 4.06 4.68 12.56
C LEU A 199 5.28 4.31 13.43
N GLN A 200 5.19 3.18 14.12
CA GLN A 200 6.26 2.56 14.87
C GLN A 200 7.53 2.42 14.02
N ASN A 201 7.46 1.64 12.94
CA ASN A 201 8.63 1.37 12.10
C ASN A 201 9.09 2.61 11.34
N TYR A 202 8.18 3.52 10.95
CA TYR A 202 8.56 4.78 10.32
C TYR A 202 9.47 5.64 11.23
N PHE A 203 9.09 5.85 12.48
CA PHE A 203 9.90 6.65 13.40
C PHE A 203 11.20 5.96 13.83
N LYS A 204 11.25 4.62 13.79
CA LYS A 204 12.50 3.84 14.01
C LYS A 204 13.54 4.03 12.89
N LEU A 205 13.17 4.58 11.73
CA LEU A 205 14.12 4.88 10.66
C LEU A 205 15.01 6.10 10.95
N TYR A 206 14.60 6.96 11.89
CA TYR A 206 15.37 8.15 12.25
C TYR A 206 16.60 7.79 13.09
N LYS A 207 17.75 8.40 12.79
CA LYS A 207 18.98 8.21 13.58
C LYS A 207 18.83 8.66 15.03
N LYS A 208 18.01 9.69 15.26
CA LYS A 208 17.66 10.22 16.58
C LYS A 208 16.16 10.44 16.65
N LEU A 209 15.58 10.11 17.80
CA LEU A 209 14.17 10.30 18.09
C LEU A 209 14.02 10.95 19.47
N ALA A 210 13.13 11.94 19.57
CA ALA A 210 12.73 12.56 20.84
C ALA A 210 11.24 12.91 20.77
N GLY A 211 10.61 13.13 21.91
CA GLY A 211 9.22 13.55 21.97
C GLY A 211 8.89 14.37 23.20
N MET A 212 7.79 15.10 23.15
CA MET A 212 7.25 15.87 24.27
C MET A 212 5.75 15.65 24.39
N THR A 213 5.25 15.61 25.62
CA THR A 213 3.82 15.53 25.94
C THR A 213 3.63 15.79 27.44
N GLY A 214 2.42 16.18 27.84
CA GLY A 214 2.06 16.31 29.25
C GLY A 214 1.81 14.97 29.96
N THR A 215 1.66 13.86 29.24
CA THR A 215 1.11 12.62 29.82
C THR A 215 1.82 11.32 29.43
N ALA A 216 3.14 11.34 29.21
CA ALA A 216 3.91 10.15 28.79
C ALA A 216 4.17 9.09 29.88
N MET A 217 4.08 9.44 31.17
CA MET A 217 4.54 8.55 32.26
C MET A 217 3.77 7.23 32.35
N THR A 218 2.51 7.18 31.90
CA THR A 218 1.72 5.93 31.92
C THR A 218 2.27 4.91 30.93
N GLU A 219 2.75 5.38 29.77
CA GLU A 219 3.24 4.54 28.66
C GLU A 219 4.76 4.43 28.61
N ALA A 220 5.47 4.81 29.68
CA ALA A 220 6.94 4.82 29.71
C ALA A 220 7.55 3.45 29.32
N ASN A 221 6.91 2.36 29.75
CA ASN A 221 7.33 1.01 29.40
C ASN A 221 7.14 0.71 27.89
N GLU A 222 6.07 1.20 27.27
CA GLU A 222 5.82 1.04 25.83
C GLU A 222 6.83 1.85 25.02
N PHE A 223 7.08 3.11 25.41
CA PHE A 223 8.09 3.97 24.77
C PHE A 223 9.49 3.34 24.80
N TRP A 224 9.89 2.78 25.93
CA TRP A 224 11.18 2.09 26.04
C TRP A 224 11.24 0.80 25.21
N LYS A 225 10.21 -0.05 25.29
CA LYS A 225 10.19 -1.34 24.61
C LYS A 225 10.18 -1.23 23.09
N ILE A 226 9.44 -0.27 22.53
CA ILE A 226 9.25 -0.14 21.09
C ILE A 226 10.29 0.81 20.47
N TYR A 227 10.58 1.93 21.14
CA TYR A 227 11.36 3.03 20.55
C TYR A 227 12.69 3.31 21.27
N HIS A 228 12.97 2.61 22.38
CA HIS A 228 14.11 2.90 23.26
C HIS A 228 14.13 4.37 23.75
N LEU A 229 12.94 4.91 24.02
CA LEU A 229 12.76 6.27 24.54
C LEU A 229 12.53 6.24 26.05
N ASP A 230 13.44 6.86 26.80
CA ASP A 230 13.27 7.14 28.22
C ASP A 230 12.27 8.28 28.42
N VAL A 231 11.36 8.11 29.39
CA VAL A 231 10.42 9.16 29.78
C VAL A 231 10.91 9.86 31.04
N ILE A 232 11.18 11.16 30.91
CA ILE A 232 11.63 12.01 32.02
C ILE A 232 10.51 12.99 32.38
N ALA A 233 10.02 12.91 33.61
CA ALA A 233 9.06 13.87 34.14
C ALA A 233 9.77 15.19 34.48
N ILE A 234 9.57 16.22 33.64
CA ILE A 234 10.10 17.56 33.86
C ILE A 234 9.28 18.25 34.98
N PRO A 235 9.93 18.81 36.02
CA PRO A 235 9.22 19.57 37.05
C PRO A 235 8.45 20.75 36.46
N THR A 236 7.27 21.04 37.03
CA THR A 236 6.50 22.21 36.62
C THR A 236 7.22 23.50 37.05
N ASN A 237 7.14 24.54 36.22
CA ASN A 237 7.72 25.85 36.52
C ASN A 237 7.17 26.48 37.82
N LYS A 238 5.89 26.24 38.11
CA LYS A 238 5.22 26.64 39.35
C LYS A 238 4.49 25.45 39.98
N PRO A 239 4.28 25.43 41.31
CA PRO A 239 3.54 24.36 41.98
C PRO A 239 2.10 24.24 41.46
N LEU A 240 1.65 23.02 41.20
CA LEU A 240 0.27 22.74 40.78
C LEU A 240 -0.68 22.80 41.98
N ILE A 241 -1.64 23.73 41.97
CA ILE A 241 -2.64 23.93 43.03
C ILE A 241 -4.07 23.56 42.60
N ARG A 242 -4.24 22.87 41.47
CA ARG A 242 -5.55 22.45 40.96
C ARG A 242 -6.23 21.46 41.90
N LEU A 243 -7.50 21.70 42.20
CA LEU A 243 -8.34 20.80 43.00
C LEU A 243 -8.99 19.72 42.13
N ASN A 244 -8.60 18.45 42.31
CA ASN A 244 -9.25 17.33 41.63
C ASN A 244 -10.29 16.70 42.55
N SER A 245 -11.57 16.91 42.26
CA SER A 245 -12.67 16.28 43.02
C SER A 245 -12.74 14.79 42.74
N PRO A 246 -13.26 13.98 43.68
CA PRO A 246 -13.65 12.60 43.41
C PRO A 246 -14.68 12.50 42.27
N ASP A 247 -14.76 11.33 41.64
CA ASP A 247 -15.77 11.05 40.63
C ASP A 247 -17.15 10.87 41.29
N ILE A 248 -18.18 11.42 40.67
CA ILE A 248 -19.58 11.26 41.09
C ILE A 248 -20.23 10.23 40.18
N ILE A 249 -20.78 9.15 40.76
CA ILE A 249 -21.29 8.01 40.00
C ILE A 249 -22.79 7.86 40.24
N PHE A 250 -23.55 7.78 39.15
CA PHE A 250 -25.00 7.63 39.12
C PHE A 250 -25.42 6.26 38.61
N ARG A 251 -26.63 5.84 38.96
CA ARG A 251 -27.21 4.58 38.49
C ARG A 251 -27.64 4.67 37.03
N THR A 252 -28.25 5.79 36.65
CA THR A 252 -28.79 6.01 35.29
C THR A 252 -28.12 7.17 34.57
N GLU A 253 -28.17 7.17 33.24
CA GLU A 253 -27.61 8.25 32.42
C GLU A 253 -28.42 9.55 32.61
N LYS A 254 -29.73 9.42 32.86
CA LYS A 254 -30.62 10.57 33.09
C LYS A 254 -30.21 11.38 34.31
N GLU A 255 -29.98 10.72 35.45
CA GLU A 255 -29.53 11.37 36.69
C GLU A 255 -28.17 12.05 36.50
N LYS A 256 -27.24 11.38 35.81
CA LYS A 256 -25.94 11.95 35.44
C LYS A 256 -26.09 13.27 34.70
N TRP A 257 -26.92 13.31 33.65
CA TRP A 257 -27.12 14.52 32.85
C TRP A 257 -27.81 15.64 33.64
N GLU A 258 -28.76 15.31 34.52
CA GLU A 258 -29.39 16.29 35.41
C GLU A 258 -28.36 16.93 36.35
N ALA A 259 -27.52 16.12 37.00
CA ALA A 259 -26.46 16.59 37.88
C ALA A 259 -25.36 17.39 37.15
N VAL A 260 -24.96 16.96 35.95
CA VAL A 260 -24.00 17.70 35.10
C VAL A 260 -24.55 19.09 34.77
N VAL A 261 -25.82 19.17 34.36
CA VAL A 261 -26.45 20.45 34.00
C VAL A 261 -26.61 21.35 35.22
N GLU A 262 -26.91 20.79 36.39
CA GLU A 262 -26.99 21.52 37.65
C GLU A 262 -25.64 22.13 38.06
N GLU A 263 -24.57 21.34 38.08
CA GLU A 263 -23.19 21.81 38.34
C GLU A 263 -22.81 22.95 37.38
N ILE A 264 -23.04 22.76 36.07
CA ILE A 264 -22.75 23.79 35.06
C ILE A 264 -23.54 25.06 35.35
N THR A 265 -24.82 24.93 35.71
CA THR A 265 -25.67 26.10 35.97
C THR A 265 -25.21 26.86 37.22
N GLU A 266 -24.90 26.15 38.32
CA GLU A 266 -24.41 26.75 39.56
C GLU A 266 -23.07 27.44 39.38
N VAL A 267 -22.11 26.78 38.72
CA VAL A 267 -20.79 27.35 38.48
C VAL A 267 -20.88 28.53 37.50
N HIS A 268 -21.73 28.45 36.46
CA HIS A 268 -21.94 29.55 35.52
C HIS A 268 -22.49 30.82 36.20
N GLN A 269 -23.39 30.68 37.19
CA GLN A 269 -23.93 31.82 37.95
C GLN A 269 -22.84 32.62 38.68
N SER A 270 -21.75 31.97 39.09
CA SER A 270 -20.60 32.64 39.70
C SER A 270 -19.70 33.39 38.70
N GLY A 271 -19.95 33.24 37.39
CA GLY A 271 -19.13 33.83 36.32
C GLY A 271 -17.82 33.06 36.05
N ARG A 272 -17.61 31.91 36.69
CA ARG A 272 -16.40 31.11 36.52
C ARG A 272 -16.39 30.37 35.17
N PRO A 273 -15.28 30.39 34.41
CA PRO A 273 -15.19 29.67 33.14
C PRO A 273 -15.18 28.15 33.32
N MET A 274 -15.76 27.45 32.34
CA MET A 274 -15.89 26.00 32.32
C MET A 274 -15.54 25.38 30.97
N LEU A 275 -14.87 24.23 31.04
CA LEU A 275 -14.68 23.31 29.92
C LEU A 275 -15.33 21.97 30.24
N ILE A 276 -16.25 21.54 29.38
CA ILE A 276 -16.97 20.28 29.53
C ILE A 276 -16.47 19.29 28.48
N GLY A 277 -15.92 18.17 28.93
CA GLY A 277 -15.48 17.08 28.06
C GLY A 277 -16.54 15.99 27.91
N THR A 278 -16.84 15.63 26.67
CA THR A 278 -17.72 14.51 26.28
C THR A 278 -16.93 13.52 25.42
N THR A 279 -17.43 12.30 25.27
CA THR A 279 -16.75 11.21 24.53
C THR A 279 -17.22 11.08 23.08
N ASP A 280 -18.39 11.62 22.73
CA ASP A 280 -18.94 11.55 21.39
C ASP A 280 -19.76 12.79 21.03
N VAL A 281 -19.97 12.99 19.72
CA VAL A 281 -20.65 14.17 19.17
C VAL A 281 -22.12 14.21 19.59
N GLU A 282 -22.78 13.05 19.69
CA GLU A 282 -24.20 12.95 20.04
C GLU A 282 -24.44 13.45 21.47
N LYS A 283 -23.62 13.04 22.43
CA LYS A 283 -23.64 13.50 23.82
C LYS A 283 -23.33 15.00 23.92
N SER A 284 -22.40 15.51 23.12
CA SER A 284 -22.13 16.94 23.04
C SER A 284 -23.34 17.75 22.60
N GLU A 285 -24.05 17.29 21.56
CA GLU A 285 -25.26 17.94 21.05
C GLU A 285 -26.43 17.83 22.04
N LYS A 286 -26.59 16.66 22.68
CA LYS A 286 -27.56 16.43 23.76
C LYS A 286 -27.34 17.39 24.91
N LEU A 287 -26.10 17.53 25.39
CA LEU A 287 -25.75 18.48 26.44
C LEU A 287 -26.00 19.93 26.00
N SER A 288 -25.61 20.29 24.77
CA SER A 288 -25.88 21.62 24.21
C SER A 288 -27.38 21.95 24.25
N ALA A 289 -28.25 21.01 23.86
CA ALA A 289 -29.70 21.18 23.89
C ALA A 289 -30.25 21.32 25.32
N LEU A 290 -29.65 20.63 26.31
CA LEU A 290 -30.02 20.77 27.73
C LEU A 290 -29.62 22.16 28.29
N LEU A 291 -28.42 22.63 27.97
CA LEU A 291 -27.93 23.95 28.40
C LEU A 291 -28.71 25.10 27.76
N LYS A 292 -29.08 24.99 26.47
CA LYS A 292 -29.95 25.98 25.79
C LYS A 292 -31.29 26.13 26.51
N ARG A 293 -31.90 25.02 26.96
CA ARG A 293 -33.15 25.03 27.73
C ARG A 293 -33.02 25.72 29.09
N ARG A 294 -31.84 25.69 29.70
CA ARG A 294 -31.52 26.40 30.96
C ARG A 294 -31.04 27.84 30.75
N GLY A 295 -30.94 28.32 29.51
CA GLY A 295 -30.51 29.68 29.19
C GLY A 295 -28.99 29.93 29.32
N VAL A 296 -28.18 28.86 29.43
CA VAL A 296 -26.72 28.98 29.55
C VAL A 296 -26.11 29.14 28.15
N LYS A 297 -25.46 30.27 27.91
CA LYS A 297 -24.69 30.51 26.68
C LYS A 297 -23.43 29.67 26.69
N HIS A 298 -23.19 28.93 25.61
CA HIS A 298 -22.04 28.05 25.50
C HIS A 298 -21.60 27.91 24.04
N GLU A 299 -20.33 27.55 23.87
CA GLU A 299 -19.73 27.19 22.60
C GLU A 299 -19.60 25.67 22.49
N LEU A 300 -19.86 25.12 21.31
CA LEU A 300 -19.75 23.69 21.04
C LEU A 300 -18.61 23.44 20.06
N LEU A 301 -17.64 22.63 20.49
CA LEU A 301 -16.53 22.15 19.69
C LEU A 301 -16.82 20.71 19.28
N ASN A 302 -17.39 20.56 18.09
CA ASN A 302 -17.48 19.31 17.38
C ASN A 302 -16.34 19.28 16.36
N ALA A 303 -15.53 18.22 16.34
CA ALA A 303 -14.27 18.15 15.58
C ALA A 303 -14.44 18.11 14.03
N LYS A 304 -15.50 18.73 13.49
CA LYS A 304 -15.83 18.85 12.08
C LYS A 304 -14.84 19.78 11.36
N PRO A 305 -14.34 19.41 10.16
CA PRO A 305 -13.31 20.17 9.42
C PRO A 305 -13.65 21.64 9.16
N GLU A 306 -14.94 21.97 8.97
CA GLU A 306 -15.43 23.32 8.71
C GLU A 306 -15.27 24.27 9.92
N TYR A 307 -15.20 23.72 11.13
CA TYR A 307 -15.06 24.47 12.38
C TYR A 307 -13.65 24.40 12.97
N ALA A 308 -12.80 23.47 12.52
CA ALA A 308 -11.42 23.30 13.01
C ALA A 308 -10.58 24.60 12.95
N ALA A 309 -10.78 25.45 11.94
CA ALA A 309 -10.11 26.74 11.83
C ALA A 309 -10.52 27.76 12.92
N ARG A 310 -11.72 27.61 13.50
CA ARG A 310 -12.23 28.45 14.60
C ARG A 310 -12.17 27.76 15.97
N GLU A 311 -11.99 26.44 16.04
CA GLU A 311 -11.86 25.72 17.30
C GLU A 311 -10.75 26.29 18.18
N ALA A 312 -9.56 26.53 17.61
CA ALA A 312 -8.44 27.13 18.33
C ALA A 312 -8.78 28.55 18.82
N GLU A 313 -9.54 29.33 18.05
CA GLU A 313 -9.99 30.66 18.47
C GLU A 313 -10.96 30.59 19.66
N ILE A 314 -11.94 29.67 19.60
CA ILE A 314 -12.92 29.47 20.67
C ILE A 314 -12.22 28.99 21.95
N VAL A 315 -11.34 27.98 21.86
CA VAL A 315 -10.60 27.45 23.01
C VAL A 315 -9.68 28.50 23.63
N ALA A 316 -9.02 29.31 22.80
CA ALA A 316 -8.19 30.42 23.26
C ALA A 316 -8.97 31.45 24.10
N GLN A 317 -10.28 31.59 23.88
CA GLN A 317 -11.15 32.49 24.66
C GLN A 317 -11.94 31.78 25.76
N ALA A 318 -11.84 30.45 25.90
CA ALA A 318 -12.61 29.67 26.86
C ALA A 318 -12.30 30.02 28.34
N GLY A 319 -11.16 30.65 28.61
CA GLY A 319 -10.74 31.10 29.94
C GLY A 319 -11.32 32.44 30.40
N ARG A 320 -12.21 33.07 29.62
CA ARG A 320 -12.87 34.35 29.95
C ARG A 320 -14.06 34.17 30.89
N ILE A 321 -14.43 35.22 31.63
CA ILE A 321 -15.54 35.22 32.59
C ILE A 321 -16.84 34.78 31.91
N GLY A 322 -17.52 33.81 32.53
CA GLY A 322 -18.77 33.24 32.03
C GLY A 322 -18.62 32.32 30.81
N GLY A 323 -17.40 32.06 30.35
CA GLY A 323 -17.15 31.17 29.22
C GLY A 323 -17.55 29.73 29.54
N VAL A 324 -18.41 29.14 28.71
CA VAL A 324 -18.81 27.72 28.80
C VAL A 324 -18.50 27.06 27.47
N THR A 325 -17.61 26.08 27.48
CA THR A 325 -17.16 25.41 26.25
C THR A 325 -17.38 23.92 26.36
N ILE A 326 -18.09 23.31 25.41
CA ILE A 326 -18.26 21.87 25.30
C ILE A 326 -17.25 21.35 24.27
N ALA A 327 -16.38 20.43 24.68
CA ALA A 327 -15.36 19.82 23.84
C ALA A 327 -15.64 18.32 23.68
N THR A 328 -15.86 17.91 22.43
CA THR A 328 -16.00 16.50 22.07
C THR A 328 -14.61 15.84 22.03
N ASN A 329 -14.44 14.76 22.79
CA ASN A 329 -13.18 14.09 23.11
C ASN A 329 -12.11 15.07 23.60
N MET A 330 -11.33 15.60 22.66
CA MET A 330 -10.28 16.59 22.93
C MET A 330 -10.20 17.65 21.83
N ALA A 331 -11.36 18.09 21.31
CA ALA A 331 -11.42 19.21 20.38
C ALA A 331 -10.68 20.44 20.95
N GLY A 332 -9.87 21.10 20.11
CA GLY A 332 -8.97 22.17 20.54
C GLY A 332 -7.67 21.72 21.25
N ARG A 333 -7.22 20.49 20.99
CA ARG A 333 -5.88 20.02 21.40
C ARG A 333 -4.77 20.92 20.81
N GLY A 334 -3.66 21.07 21.54
CA GLY A 334 -2.58 22.00 21.17
C GLY A 334 -2.86 23.49 21.42
N THR A 335 -4.09 23.89 21.78
CA THR A 335 -4.39 25.29 22.14
C THR A 335 -4.47 25.46 23.67
N ASP A 336 -3.77 26.48 24.16
CA ASP A 336 -3.71 26.80 25.58
C ASP A 336 -4.89 27.66 26.02
N ILE A 337 -5.57 27.23 27.09
CA ILE A 337 -6.60 28.02 27.78
C ILE A 337 -5.92 28.85 28.85
N ILE A 338 -5.80 30.15 28.61
CA ILE A 338 -5.23 31.13 29.53
C ILE A 338 -6.39 31.82 30.27
N LEU A 339 -6.27 31.99 31.59
CA LEU A 339 -7.27 32.72 32.37
C LEU A 339 -7.35 34.18 31.88
N GLY A 340 -8.55 34.64 31.52
CA GLY A 340 -8.78 35.96 30.91
C GLY A 340 -8.67 36.01 29.38
N GLY A 341 -8.33 34.89 28.72
CA GLY A 341 -8.26 34.76 27.27
C GLY A 341 -6.84 34.93 26.69
N ASN A 342 -6.60 34.34 25.52
CA ASN A 342 -5.31 34.43 24.81
C ASN A 342 -5.40 35.46 23.66
N PRO A 343 -4.57 36.52 23.65
CA PRO A 343 -4.59 37.56 22.62
C PRO A 343 -3.99 37.11 21.28
N GLU A 344 -3.16 36.08 21.25
CA GLU A 344 -2.44 35.68 20.03
C GLU A 344 -3.37 35.22 18.89
N PRO A 345 -4.31 34.27 19.09
CA PRO A 345 -5.17 33.84 18.00
C PRO A 345 -6.03 34.97 17.43
N LEU A 346 -6.45 35.92 18.28
CA LEU A 346 -7.17 37.12 17.85
C LEU A 346 -6.30 38.06 17.01
N ALA A 347 -5.03 38.22 17.37
CA ALA A 347 -4.07 39.00 16.58
C ALA A 347 -3.86 38.37 15.20
N TRP A 348 -3.71 37.04 15.14
CA TRP A 348 -3.60 36.33 13.88
C TRP A 348 -4.85 36.46 13.02
N ASN A 349 -6.05 36.38 13.61
CA ASN A 349 -7.31 36.54 12.88
C ASN A 349 -7.42 37.92 12.19
N LYS A 350 -6.84 38.97 12.77
CA LYS A 350 -6.77 40.31 12.16
C LYS A 350 -5.70 40.44 11.08
N LEU A 351 -4.61 39.68 11.19
CA LEU A 351 -3.42 39.80 10.32
C LEU A 351 -3.42 38.80 9.15
N LYS A 352 -4.20 37.72 9.23
CA LYS A 352 -4.26 36.67 8.19
C LYS A 352 -4.73 37.18 6.83
N ASP A 353 -5.51 38.26 6.79
CA ASP A 353 -5.98 38.86 5.52
C ASP A 353 -4.87 39.70 4.85
N LYS A 354 -3.85 40.09 5.63
CA LYS A 354 -2.69 40.87 5.19
C LYS A 354 -1.47 39.99 4.87
N TYR A 355 -1.31 38.87 5.60
CA TYR A 355 -0.16 37.97 5.48
C TYR A 355 -0.59 36.52 5.19
N PRO A 356 0.05 35.82 4.24
CA PRO A 356 -0.29 34.44 3.90
C PRO A 356 -0.09 33.46 5.07
N THR A 357 0.98 33.62 5.84
CA THR A 357 1.27 32.79 7.02
C THR A 357 1.72 33.62 8.22
N ARG A 358 1.64 33.04 9.43
CA ARG A 358 2.10 33.68 10.67
C ARG A 358 3.59 34.04 10.63
N LEU A 359 4.40 33.25 9.92
CA LEU A 359 5.85 33.46 9.82
C LEU A 359 6.22 34.69 8.98
N ASP A 360 5.31 35.11 8.09
CA ASP A 360 5.51 36.29 7.23
C ASP A 360 5.19 37.61 7.97
N VAL A 361 4.61 37.52 9.17
CA VAL A 361 4.26 38.70 9.96
C VAL A 361 5.51 39.28 10.62
N PRO A 362 5.86 40.57 10.38
CA PRO A 362 6.96 41.22 11.09
C PRO A 362 6.78 41.17 12.60
N GLU A 363 7.86 40.87 13.33
CA GLU A 363 7.80 40.64 14.78
C GLU A 363 7.29 41.86 15.56
N ASP A 364 7.64 43.07 15.13
CA ASP A 364 7.18 44.31 15.75
C ASP A 364 5.67 44.53 15.56
N GLU A 365 5.15 44.24 14.37
CA GLU A 365 3.71 44.34 14.07
C GLU A 365 2.93 43.29 14.87
N TRP A 366 3.47 42.07 14.96
CA TRP A 366 2.91 41.00 15.77
C TRP A 366 2.80 41.39 17.25
N LYS A 367 3.92 41.81 17.86
CA LYS A 367 3.96 42.21 19.28
C LYS A 367 3.05 43.39 19.57
N SER A 368 3.03 44.39 18.69
CA SER A 368 2.16 45.56 18.82
C SER A 368 0.68 45.18 18.79
N MET A 369 0.26 44.34 17.83
CA MET A 369 -1.13 43.88 17.70
C MET A 369 -1.57 43.05 18.92
N VAL A 370 -0.70 42.16 19.41
CA VAL A 370 -0.98 41.35 20.61
C VAL A 370 -1.16 42.25 21.84
N ALA A 371 -0.26 43.23 22.03
CA ALA A 371 -0.34 44.16 23.16
C ALA A 371 -1.58 45.07 23.11
N ASP A 372 -1.96 45.55 21.92
CA ASP A 372 -3.19 46.33 21.72
C ASP A 372 -4.42 45.51 22.11
N ILE A 373 -4.54 44.27 21.62
CA ILE A 373 -5.67 43.39 21.92
C ILE A 373 -5.72 43.07 23.41
N GLU A 374 -4.59 42.70 24.02
CA GLU A 374 -4.52 42.39 25.45
C GLU A 374 -5.02 43.56 26.31
N THR A 375 -4.62 44.78 25.96
CA THR A 375 -5.00 46.00 26.69
C THR A 375 -6.46 46.38 26.46
N ARG A 376 -6.91 46.36 25.20
CA ARG A 376 -8.27 46.73 24.79
C ARG A 376 -9.32 45.79 25.38
N GLU A 377 -9.01 44.49 25.43
CA GLU A 377 -9.89 43.45 25.96
C GLU A 377 -9.74 43.25 27.47
N LYS A 378 -8.80 43.95 28.14
CA LYS A 378 -8.53 43.87 29.58
C LYS A 378 -8.22 42.45 30.10
N MET A 379 -7.59 41.62 29.27
CA MET A 379 -7.41 40.18 29.53
C MET A 379 -6.64 39.90 30.83
N LYS A 380 -5.62 40.70 31.18
CA LYS A 380 -4.87 40.56 32.43
C LYS A 380 -5.67 40.89 33.70
N GLU A 381 -6.61 41.82 33.61
CA GLU A 381 -7.50 42.16 34.74
C GLU A 381 -8.55 41.07 34.92
N GLU A 382 -9.11 40.61 33.80
CA GLU A 382 -10.08 39.52 33.75
C GLU A 382 -9.48 38.21 34.28
N GLY A 383 -8.27 37.86 33.87
CA GLY A 383 -7.57 36.67 34.34
C GLY A 383 -7.36 36.64 35.86
N ARG A 384 -7.07 37.81 36.47
CA ARG A 384 -6.96 37.92 37.94
C ARG A 384 -8.30 37.67 38.62
N ARG A 385 -9.39 38.23 38.11
CA ARG A 385 -10.74 37.98 38.64
C ARG A 385 -11.15 36.52 38.48
N VAL A 386 -10.86 35.91 37.33
CA VAL A 386 -11.11 34.48 37.10
C VAL A 386 -10.32 33.63 38.10
N ALA A 387 -9.07 33.98 38.39
CA ALA A 387 -8.27 33.29 39.40
C ALA A 387 -8.89 33.41 40.80
N GLU A 388 -9.38 34.59 41.20
CA GLU A 388 -10.09 34.81 42.47
C GLU A 388 -11.39 33.99 42.57
N MET A 389 -12.07 33.75 41.44
CA MET A 389 -13.25 32.86 41.34
C MET A 389 -12.90 31.36 41.37
N GLY A 390 -11.62 31.02 41.56
CA GLY A 390 -11.14 29.63 41.60
C GLY A 390 -10.64 29.10 40.26
N GLY A 391 -10.48 29.94 39.24
CA GLY A 391 -9.91 29.59 37.93
C GLY A 391 -10.81 28.73 37.05
N LEU A 392 -10.25 28.05 36.05
CA LEU A 392 -11.00 27.19 35.13
C LEU A 392 -11.56 25.94 35.85
N HIS A 393 -12.84 25.65 35.62
CA HIS A 393 -13.49 24.41 36.09
C HIS A 393 -13.67 23.41 34.95
N ILE A 394 -13.22 22.17 35.15
CA ILE A 394 -13.30 21.09 34.18
C ILE A 394 -14.41 20.11 34.60
N VAL A 395 -15.32 19.82 33.69
CA VAL A 395 -16.38 18.82 33.88
C VAL A 395 -16.16 17.68 32.89
N GLY A 396 -15.82 16.50 33.38
CA GLY A 396 -15.83 15.28 32.57
C GLY A 396 -17.22 14.63 32.65
N THR A 397 -17.86 14.39 31.52
CA THR A 397 -19.20 13.76 31.49
C THR A 397 -19.16 12.23 31.44
N GLU A 398 -17.98 11.66 31.17
CA GLU A 398 -17.65 10.24 31.13
C GLU A 398 -16.15 10.03 31.36
N ARG A 399 -15.73 8.78 31.55
CA ARG A 399 -14.32 8.36 31.50
C ARG A 399 -13.98 7.91 30.09
N HIS A 400 -12.80 8.29 29.60
CA HIS A 400 -12.27 7.75 28.35
C HIS A 400 -11.70 6.35 28.56
N GLU A 401 -11.43 5.65 27.46
CA GLU A 401 -10.78 4.33 27.48
C GLU A 401 -9.42 4.34 28.16
N ALA A 402 -8.68 5.45 28.04
CA ALA A 402 -7.35 5.64 28.61
C ALA A 402 -7.35 6.73 29.69
N ARG A 403 -6.71 6.43 30.82
CA ARG A 403 -6.56 7.38 31.94
C ARG A 403 -5.78 8.62 31.53
N ARG A 404 -4.85 8.44 30.58
CA ARG A 404 -4.07 9.49 29.97
C ARG A 404 -4.94 10.62 29.40
N ILE A 405 -5.98 10.27 28.65
CA ILE A 405 -6.89 11.22 27.99
C ILE A 405 -7.67 12.02 29.04
N ASP A 406 -8.16 11.35 30.09
CA ASP A 406 -8.80 12.04 31.22
C ASP A 406 -7.86 13.04 31.89
N ASN A 407 -6.59 12.66 32.07
CA ASN A 407 -5.57 13.54 32.65
C ASN A 407 -5.23 14.72 31.72
N GLN A 408 -5.28 14.54 30.40
CA GLN A 408 -5.15 15.65 29.45
C GLN A 408 -6.31 16.65 29.58
N LEU A 409 -7.55 16.16 29.71
CA LEU A 409 -8.72 17.02 29.96
C LEU A 409 -8.56 17.80 31.27
N ARG A 410 -8.19 17.11 32.36
CA ARG A 410 -7.89 17.77 33.65
C ARG A 410 -6.77 18.81 33.52
N GLY A 411 -5.73 18.46 32.74
CA GLY A 411 -4.56 19.28 32.44
C GLY A 411 -4.85 20.62 31.77
N ARG A 412 -6.05 20.81 31.22
CA ARG A 412 -6.50 22.10 30.67
C ARG A 412 -6.65 23.17 31.75
N ALA A 413 -6.87 22.79 33.02
CA ALA A 413 -6.92 23.71 34.16
C ALA A 413 -5.65 23.65 35.02
N GLY A 414 -5.38 24.74 35.74
CA GLY A 414 -4.27 24.85 36.70
C GLY A 414 -2.90 25.04 36.05
N ARG A 415 -2.85 25.65 34.87
CA ARG A 415 -1.59 25.90 34.14
C ARG A 415 -0.75 26.94 34.88
N GLN A 416 0.58 26.78 34.86
CA GLN A 416 1.52 27.73 35.49
C GLN A 416 1.15 28.10 36.95
N GLY A 417 0.62 27.13 37.72
CA GLY A 417 0.23 27.34 39.12
C GLY A 417 -1.06 28.14 39.32
N ASP A 418 -1.85 28.35 38.26
CA ASP A 418 -3.17 28.95 38.36
C ASP A 418 -4.11 28.08 39.22
N PRO A 419 -5.08 28.70 39.92
CA PRO A 419 -6.15 27.95 40.54
C PRO A 419 -7.02 27.29 39.46
N GLY A 420 -7.66 26.19 39.84
CA GLY A 420 -8.54 25.46 38.94
C GLY A 420 -9.16 24.29 39.65
N SER A 421 -10.18 23.68 39.05
CA SER A 421 -10.74 22.44 39.57
C SER A 421 -11.21 21.50 38.47
N SER A 422 -11.31 20.21 38.79
CA SER A 422 -11.89 19.21 37.90
C SER A 422 -12.82 18.26 38.66
N ARG A 423 -13.87 17.81 37.98
CA ARG A 423 -14.85 16.83 38.48
C ARG A 423 -15.35 15.97 37.32
N PHE A 424 -15.56 14.68 37.56
CA PHE A 424 -16.09 13.74 36.57
C PHE A 424 -17.43 13.20 37.07
N PHE A 425 -18.40 13.11 36.17
CA PHE A 425 -19.74 12.57 36.38
C PHE A 425 -19.87 11.32 35.53
N LEU A 426 -20.23 10.19 36.15
CA LEU A 426 -20.27 8.88 35.51
C LEU A 426 -21.62 8.19 35.74
N SER A 427 -22.00 7.31 34.84
CA SER A 427 -23.15 6.42 34.98
C SER A 427 -22.74 4.97 34.81
N LEU A 428 -23.46 4.05 35.47
CA LEU A 428 -23.33 2.62 35.19
C LEU A 428 -23.73 2.24 33.76
N GLN A 429 -24.51 3.10 33.11
CA GLN A 429 -24.96 2.94 31.73
C GLN A 429 -23.94 3.47 30.70
N ASP A 430 -22.87 4.15 31.14
CA ASP A 430 -21.81 4.62 30.25
C ASP A 430 -21.09 3.43 29.59
N ASP A 431 -20.58 3.62 28.37
CA ASP A 431 -20.01 2.52 27.56
C ASP A 431 -18.88 1.78 28.28
N LEU A 432 -17.95 2.50 28.91
CA LEU A 432 -16.86 1.89 29.68
C LEU A 432 -17.40 1.00 30.82
N MET A 433 -18.45 1.45 31.51
CA MET A 433 -19.05 0.74 32.63
C MET A 433 -19.86 -0.46 32.17
N ARG A 434 -20.65 -0.31 31.10
CA ARG A 434 -21.45 -1.37 30.48
C ARG A 434 -20.58 -2.53 29.99
N ILE A 435 -19.42 -2.22 29.39
CA ILE A 435 -18.55 -3.24 28.79
C ILE A 435 -17.71 -3.97 29.85
N PHE A 436 -17.26 -3.28 30.91
CA PHE A 436 -16.23 -3.84 31.83
C PHE A 436 -16.66 -4.01 33.28
N ALA A 437 -17.76 -3.38 33.72
CA ALA A 437 -18.12 -3.30 35.15
C ALA A 437 -19.61 -3.55 35.46
N GLY A 438 -20.46 -3.75 34.44
CA GLY A 438 -21.93 -3.71 34.55
C GLY A 438 -22.54 -4.66 35.58
N GLU A 439 -22.30 -5.96 35.48
CA GLU A 439 -23.01 -6.96 36.30
C GLU A 439 -22.65 -6.91 37.79
N TRP A 440 -21.37 -6.74 38.12
CA TRP A 440 -20.92 -6.73 39.51
C TRP A 440 -21.25 -5.40 40.21
N VAL A 441 -21.01 -4.26 39.54
CA VAL A 441 -21.31 -2.95 40.15
C VAL A 441 -22.81 -2.79 40.34
N ALA A 442 -23.63 -3.21 39.36
CA ALA A 442 -25.09 -3.24 39.54
C ALA A 442 -25.52 -4.14 40.71
N GLY A 443 -24.88 -5.31 40.89
CA GLY A 443 -25.16 -6.21 42.01
C GLY A 443 -24.77 -5.66 43.38
N VAL A 444 -23.64 -4.94 43.48
CA VAL A 444 -23.20 -4.26 44.71
C VAL A 444 -24.13 -3.10 45.08
N LEU A 445 -24.59 -2.33 44.10
CA LEU A 445 -25.47 -1.18 44.31
C LEU A 445 -26.91 -1.59 44.63
N THR A 446 -27.38 -2.71 44.08
CA THR A 446 -28.65 -3.31 44.46
C THR A 446 -28.62 -3.82 45.91
N ARG A 447 -27.48 -4.34 46.39
CA ARG A 447 -27.28 -4.75 47.79
C ARG A 447 -27.12 -3.57 48.77
N LEU A 448 -26.65 -2.42 48.30
CA LEU A 448 -26.48 -1.20 49.10
C LEU A 448 -27.80 -0.43 49.29
N GLY A 449 -28.89 -0.82 48.61
CA GLY A 449 -30.21 -0.23 48.82
C GLY A 449 -30.33 1.23 48.33
N MET A 450 -29.62 1.57 47.25
CA MET A 450 -29.70 2.93 46.67
C MET A 450 -31.09 3.25 46.12
N GLU A 451 -31.60 4.42 46.52
CA GLU A 451 -32.80 5.04 45.98
C GLU A 451 -32.47 5.94 44.78
N ASP A 452 -33.45 6.19 43.92
CA ASP A 452 -33.33 7.08 42.76
C ASP A 452 -32.89 8.49 43.20
N GLY A 453 -31.85 9.05 42.57
CA GLY A 453 -31.30 10.38 42.88
C GLY A 453 -30.11 10.45 43.84
N GLN A 454 -29.61 9.33 44.38
CA GLN A 454 -28.41 9.33 45.23
C GLN A 454 -27.11 9.18 44.42
N ALA A 455 -26.14 10.07 44.67
CA ALA A 455 -24.82 10.01 44.08
C ALA A 455 -23.84 9.18 44.92
N ILE A 456 -22.99 8.37 44.28
CA ILE A 456 -21.95 7.60 44.96
C ILE A 456 -20.61 8.34 44.84
N GLU A 457 -20.06 8.74 45.98
CA GLU A 457 -18.67 9.15 46.10
C GLU A 457 -17.87 8.09 46.87
N SER A 458 -17.38 7.08 46.15
CA SER A 458 -16.64 5.96 46.76
C SER A 458 -15.29 5.73 46.13
N ARG A 459 -14.23 5.86 46.94
CA ARG A 459 -12.85 5.53 46.56
C ARG A 459 -12.67 4.06 46.14
N MET A 460 -13.57 3.17 46.55
CA MET A 460 -13.54 1.75 46.15
C MET A 460 -14.01 1.58 44.71
N VAL A 461 -15.07 2.29 44.32
CA VAL A 461 -15.62 2.24 42.96
C VAL A 461 -14.68 2.94 41.99
N SER A 462 -14.14 4.12 42.32
CA SER A 462 -13.15 4.80 41.48
C SER A 462 -11.91 3.93 41.20
N ARG A 463 -11.40 3.20 42.19
CA ARG A 463 -10.27 2.26 42.00
C ARG A 463 -10.60 1.11 41.03
N ARG A 464 -11.85 0.65 41.00
CA ARG A 464 -12.29 -0.39 40.06
C ARG A 464 -12.42 0.15 38.64
N ILE A 465 -12.89 1.38 38.49
CA ILE A 465 -12.94 2.08 37.20
C ILE A 465 -11.53 2.25 36.63
N GLU A 466 -10.57 2.67 37.46
CA GLU A 466 -9.15 2.71 37.07
C GLU A 466 -8.63 1.33 36.63
N GLY A 467 -9.04 0.26 37.31
CA GLY A 467 -8.73 -1.11 36.90
C GLY A 467 -9.35 -1.52 35.56
N ALA A 468 -10.54 -1.03 35.24
CA ALA A 468 -11.18 -1.25 33.94
C ALA A 468 -10.46 -0.50 32.82
N GLN A 469 -10.12 0.78 33.01
CA GLN A 469 -9.31 1.56 32.06
C GLN A 469 -7.97 0.88 31.80
N LYS A 470 -7.28 0.40 32.84
CA LYS A 470 -6.01 -0.31 32.69
C LYS A 470 -6.13 -1.57 31.83
N LYS A 471 -7.21 -2.35 31.97
CA LYS A 471 -7.47 -3.53 31.12
C LYS A 471 -7.71 -3.15 29.66
N VAL A 472 -8.38 -2.03 29.40
CA VAL A 472 -8.59 -1.52 28.04
C VAL A 472 -7.26 -1.07 27.44
N GLU A 473 -6.43 -0.35 28.21
CA GLU A 473 -5.08 0.04 27.82
C GLU A 473 -4.20 -1.17 27.51
N GLU A 474 -4.21 -2.21 28.35
CA GLU A 474 -3.50 -3.48 28.12
C GLU A 474 -3.96 -4.17 26.83
N ARG A 475 -5.28 -4.24 26.58
CA ARG A 475 -5.82 -4.79 25.32
C ARG A 475 -5.38 -3.99 24.10
N ASN A 476 -5.41 -2.66 24.20
CA ASN A 476 -4.97 -1.78 23.11
C ASN A 476 -3.46 -1.89 22.86
N PHE A 477 -2.67 -2.02 23.93
CA PHE A 477 -1.24 -2.31 23.85
C PHE A 477 -0.97 -3.64 23.13
N ASP A 478 -1.68 -4.71 23.50
CA ASP A 478 -1.53 -6.02 22.85
C ASP A 478 -1.91 -5.97 21.37
N ALA A 479 -2.96 -5.22 21.02
CA ALA A 479 -3.34 -5.02 19.61
C ALA A 479 -2.24 -4.29 18.81
N ARG A 480 -1.65 -3.23 19.37
CA ARG A 480 -0.51 -2.51 18.75
C ARG A 480 0.73 -3.39 18.65
N LYS A 481 1.02 -4.16 19.69
CA LYS A 481 2.13 -5.11 19.71
C LYS A 481 1.98 -6.17 18.63
N ASN A 482 0.80 -6.78 18.51
CA ASN A 482 0.52 -7.75 17.46
C ASN A 482 0.71 -7.13 16.07
N LEU A 483 0.19 -5.92 15.84
CA LEU A 483 0.35 -5.20 14.58
C LEU A 483 1.83 -4.92 14.26
N LEU A 484 2.63 -4.54 15.25
CA LEU A 484 4.07 -4.35 15.09
C LEU A 484 4.78 -5.65 14.71
N GLU A 485 4.48 -6.76 15.39
CA GLU A 485 5.09 -8.07 15.13
C GLU A 485 4.83 -8.58 13.70
N TYR A 486 3.60 -8.41 13.18
CA TYR A 486 3.31 -8.72 11.78
C TYR A 486 4.08 -7.80 10.81
N ASP A 487 4.25 -6.53 11.16
CA ASP A 487 5.01 -5.58 10.34
C ASP A 487 6.53 -5.76 10.43
N GLU A 488 7.08 -6.44 11.44
CA GLU A 488 8.53 -6.71 11.53
C GLU A 488 9.04 -7.55 10.34
N VAL A 489 8.26 -8.54 9.91
CA VAL A 489 8.58 -9.36 8.72
C VAL A 489 8.57 -8.46 7.48
N MET A 490 7.53 -7.64 7.33
CA MET A 490 7.41 -6.71 6.21
C MET A 490 8.50 -5.64 6.23
N ASP A 491 8.91 -5.14 7.39
CA ASP A 491 9.98 -4.16 7.56
C ASP A 491 11.34 -4.71 7.09
N TYR A 492 11.66 -5.96 7.43
CA TYR A 492 12.86 -6.62 6.93
C TYR A 492 12.87 -6.71 5.40
N GLN A 493 11.78 -7.23 4.82
CA GLN A 493 11.62 -7.37 3.37
C GLN A 493 11.69 -6.01 2.67
N ARG A 494 11.03 -5.00 3.24
CA ARG A 494 10.98 -3.63 2.74
C ARG A 494 12.35 -2.97 2.76
N LYS A 495 13.14 -3.14 3.83
CA LYS A 495 14.51 -2.62 3.91
C LYS A 495 15.40 -3.19 2.81
N LYS A 496 15.28 -4.50 2.53
CA LYS A 496 15.97 -5.15 1.41
C LYS A 496 15.57 -4.56 0.05
N VAL A 497 14.26 -4.51 -0.23
CA VAL A 497 13.73 -4.02 -1.52
C VAL A 497 14.00 -2.52 -1.72
N TYR A 498 13.70 -1.69 -0.72
CA TYR A 498 13.87 -0.24 -0.80
C TYR A 498 15.35 0.15 -0.78
N GLY A 499 16.20 -0.58 -0.05
CA GLY A 499 17.66 -0.41 -0.12
C GLY A 499 18.19 -0.67 -1.52
N TYR A 500 17.85 -1.82 -2.10
CA TYR A 500 18.24 -2.18 -3.47
C TYR A 500 17.72 -1.17 -4.51
N ARG A 501 16.46 -0.73 -4.35
CA ARG A 501 15.87 0.33 -5.18
C ARG A 501 16.65 1.65 -5.05
N GLN A 502 16.96 2.07 -3.82
CA GLN A 502 17.66 3.32 -3.55
C GLN A 502 19.08 3.31 -4.14
N GLU A 503 19.80 2.19 -4.05
CA GLU A 503 21.11 2.01 -4.68
C GLU A 503 21.05 2.25 -6.20
N ILE A 504 20.02 1.73 -6.87
CA ILE A 504 19.81 1.98 -8.31
C ILE A 504 19.54 3.46 -8.60
N LEU A 505 18.70 4.11 -7.78
CA LEU A 505 18.39 5.54 -7.94
C LEU A 505 19.61 6.44 -7.68
N GLU A 506 20.51 6.02 -6.79
CA GLU A 506 21.78 6.70 -6.47
C GLU A 506 22.89 6.44 -7.51
N GLY A 507 22.61 5.67 -8.55
CA GLY A 507 23.51 5.46 -9.67
C GLY A 507 24.43 4.25 -9.51
N ALA A 508 23.99 3.21 -8.81
CA ALA A 508 24.64 1.89 -8.86
C ALA A 508 24.75 1.41 -10.32
N ASN A 509 25.84 0.70 -10.62
CA ASN A 509 26.06 0.18 -11.96
C ASN A 509 25.07 -0.94 -12.27
N CYS A 510 24.08 -0.65 -13.11
CA CYS A 510 23.00 -1.57 -13.43
C CYS A 510 23.49 -2.74 -14.31
N LYS A 511 24.44 -2.49 -15.21
CA LYS A 511 25.05 -3.53 -16.06
C LYS A 511 25.69 -4.63 -15.22
N SER A 512 26.54 -4.28 -14.27
CA SER A 512 27.22 -5.26 -13.42
C SER A 512 26.23 -6.14 -12.68
N ARG A 513 25.13 -5.57 -12.17
CA ARG A 513 24.05 -6.34 -11.56
C ARG A 513 23.37 -7.27 -12.56
N LEU A 514 23.09 -6.80 -13.76
CA LEU A 514 22.49 -7.62 -14.82
C LEU A 514 23.40 -8.76 -15.27
N LEU A 515 24.69 -8.51 -15.45
CA LEU A 515 25.66 -9.54 -15.80
C LEU A 515 25.78 -10.58 -14.69
N SER A 516 25.86 -10.16 -13.42
CA SER A 516 25.82 -11.11 -12.29
C SER A 516 24.54 -11.95 -12.30
N MET A 517 23.38 -11.34 -12.57
CA MET A 517 22.11 -12.08 -12.69
C MET A 517 22.16 -13.10 -13.84
N LEU A 518 22.73 -12.72 -14.99
CA LEU A 518 22.90 -13.63 -16.13
C LEU A 518 23.84 -14.79 -15.80
N ASP A 519 24.96 -14.51 -15.13
CA ASP A 519 25.94 -15.51 -14.74
C ASP A 519 25.35 -16.51 -13.75
N ASP A 520 24.59 -16.03 -12.76
CA ASP A 520 23.85 -16.84 -11.80
C ASP A 520 22.81 -17.73 -12.52
N GLN A 521 22.08 -17.20 -13.50
CA GLN A 521 21.10 -17.95 -14.28
C GLN A 521 21.76 -19.05 -15.14
N VAL A 522 22.91 -18.77 -15.75
CA VAL A 522 23.71 -19.78 -16.47
C VAL A 522 24.17 -20.86 -15.51
N LYS A 523 24.72 -20.48 -14.35
CA LYS A 523 25.18 -21.43 -13.35
C LYS A 523 24.05 -22.35 -12.87
N LEU A 524 22.92 -21.77 -12.46
CA LEU A 524 21.75 -22.51 -12.00
C LEU A 524 21.20 -23.46 -13.06
N ALA A 525 21.12 -23.01 -14.32
CA ALA A 525 20.63 -23.84 -15.41
C ALA A 525 21.57 -25.00 -15.73
N VAL A 526 22.89 -24.73 -15.84
CA VAL A 526 23.88 -25.78 -16.12
C VAL A 526 23.94 -26.79 -14.98
N ASP A 527 24.00 -26.34 -13.72
CA ASP A 527 24.01 -27.23 -12.56
C ASP A 527 22.75 -28.10 -12.50
N ARG A 528 21.57 -27.52 -12.79
CA ARG A 528 20.30 -28.27 -12.87
C ARG A 528 20.28 -29.29 -13.99
N PHE A 529 20.74 -28.93 -15.20
CA PHE A 529 20.63 -29.79 -16.38
C PHE A 529 21.72 -30.87 -16.46
N LEU A 530 22.85 -30.68 -15.78
CA LEU A 530 23.92 -31.67 -15.66
C LEU A 530 23.78 -32.57 -14.42
N ASP A 531 22.78 -32.32 -13.57
CA ASP A 531 22.47 -33.18 -12.43
C ASP A 531 22.15 -34.62 -12.90
N GLU A 532 22.69 -35.62 -12.19
CA GLU A 532 22.51 -37.04 -12.56
C GLU A 532 21.04 -37.47 -12.58
N GLU A 533 20.19 -36.83 -11.77
CA GLU A 533 18.77 -37.13 -11.66
C GLU A 533 17.92 -36.31 -12.63
N TYR A 534 18.47 -35.33 -13.35
CA TYR A 534 17.68 -34.44 -14.22
C TYR A 534 16.89 -35.20 -15.30
N GLY A 535 17.52 -36.14 -16.00
CA GLY A 535 16.83 -36.96 -17.01
C GLY A 535 15.77 -37.87 -16.42
N SER A 536 16.08 -38.49 -15.27
CA SER A 536 15.14 -39.37 -14.55
C SER A 536 13.96 -38.60 -13.98
N GLY A 537 14.20 -37.39 -13.45
CA GLY A 537 13.18 -36.46 -12.97
C GLY A 537 12.32 -35.90 -14.11
N SER A 538 12.91 -35.59 -15.26
CA SER A 538 12.17 -35.18 -16.46
C SER A 538 11.23 -36.30 -16.93
N PHE A 539 11.72 -37.55 -16.93
CA PHE A 539 10.89 -38.72 -17.21
C PHE A 539 9.80 -38.93 -16.16
N ALA A 540 10.11 -38.74 -14.87
CA ALA A 540 9.16 -38.85 -13.78
C ALA A 540 8.02 -37.83 -13.90
N GLU A 541 8.32 -36.57 -14.19
CA GLU A 541 7.31 -35.52 -14.41
C GLU A 541 6.45 -35.82 -15.64
N PHE A 542 7.09 -36.24 -16.75
CA PHE A 542 6.38 -36.65 -17.97
C PHE A 542 5.44 -37.84 -17.71
N ALA A 543 5.94 -38.90 -17.07
CA ALA A 543 5.16 -40.07 -16.73
C ALA A 543 4.03 -39.72 -15.74
N SER A 544 4.29 -38.82 -14.79
CA SER A 544 3.29 -38.38 -13.81
C SER A 544 2.10 -37.70 -14.48
N ASN A 545 2.38 -36.76 -15.39
CA ASN A 545 1.37 -36.03 -16.13
C ASN A 545 0.56 -36.94 -17.08
N ARG A 546 1.17 -37.98 -17.65
CA ARG A 546 0.50 -38.91 -18.58
C ARG A 546 -0.29 -40.01 -17.89
N LEU A 547 0.18 -40.49 -16.73
CA LEU A 547 -0.41 -41.63 -15.99
C LEU A 547 -1.27 -41.20 -14.79
N GLY A 548 -1.24 -39.93 -14.38
CA GLY A 548 -2.02 -39.42 -13.25
C GLY A 548 -1.54 -39.91 -11.88
N VAL A 549 -0.24 -40.25 -11.78
CA VAL A 549 0.41 -40.86 -10.63
C VAL A 549 1.71 -40.12 -10.32
N GLU A 550 2.02 -39.87 -9.05
CA GLU A 550 3.29 -39.22 -8.70
C GLU A 550 4.47 -40.20 -8.75
N PHE A 551 5.54 -39.76 -9.41
CA PHE A 551 6.81 -40.45 -9.48
C PHE A 551 7.94 -39.58 -8.96
N ASP A 552 8.91 -40.22 -8.30
CA ASP A 552 10.16 -39.57 -7.90
C ASP A 552 11.23 -39.83 -8.95
N ALA A 553 12.21 -38.92 -9.09
CA ALA A 553 13.35 -39.14 -9.98
C ALA A 553 14.10 -40.45 -9.65
N SER A 554 14.15 -40.79 -8.36
CA SER A 554 14.75 -42.03 -7.83
C SER A 554 14.11 -43.31 -8.35
N ASP A 555 12.86 -43.26 -8.84
CA ASP A 555 12.16 -44.42 -9.42
C ASP A 555 12.79 -44.86 -10.75
N PHE A 556 13.53 -43.96 -11.43
CA PHE A 556 14.04 -44.17 -12.79
C PHE A 556 15.55 -43.96 -12.93
N THR A 557 16.25 -43.70 -11.82
CA THR A 557 17.69 -43.43 -11.83
C THR A 557 18.46 -44.54 -12.52
N ARG A 558 19.23 -44.17 -13.56
CA ARG A 558 20.08 -45.09 -14.36
C ARG A 558 19.32 -46.25 -15.02
N SER A 559 18.00 -46.12 -15.18
CA SER A 559 17.17 -47.13 -15.86
C SER A 559 17.18 -46.92 -17.37
N GLU A 560 17.20 -48.01 -18.14
CA GLU A 560 16.92 -47.91 -19.58
C GLU A 560 15.42 -47.69 -19.81
N TYR A 561 15.06 -47.09 -20.95
CA TYR A 561 13.66 -46.76 -21.28
C TYR A 561 12.68 -47.93 -21.09
N ALA A 562 13.04 -49.14 -21.52
CA ALA A 562 12.16 -50.30 -21.40
C ALA A 562 11.91 -50.74 -19.94
N GLU A 563 12.86 -50.48 -19.05
CA GLU A 563 12.73 -50.73 -17.62
C GLU A 563 11.94 -49.60 -16.96
N ALA A 564 12.27 -48.35 -17.26
CA ALA A 564 11.57 -47.18 -16.73
C ALA A 564 10.08 -47.17 -17.13
N GLU A 565 9.76 -47.50 -18.38
CA GLU A 565 8.37 -47.64 -18.85
C GLU A 565 7.63 -48.72 -18.06
N ARG A 566 8.27 -49.87 -17.85
CA ARG A 566 7.68 -50.98 -17.09
C ARG A 566 7.43 -50.58 -15.64
N THR A 567 8.41 -49.98 -14.98
CA THR A 567 8.30 -49.49 -13.61
C THR A 567 7.18 -48.46 -13.47
N ALA A 568 7.09 -47.52 -14.41
CA ALA A 568 6.02 -46.51 -14.42
C ALA A 568 4.64 -47.15 -14.55
N ARG A 569 4.46 -48.07 -15.51
CA ARG A 569 3.20 -48.79 -15.73
C ARG A 569 2.84 -49.67 -14.53
N ASP A 570 3.79 -50.42 -13.99
CA ASP A 570 3.55 -51.31 -12.86
C ASP A 570 3.15 -50.53 -11.60
N LYS A 571 3.79 -49.40 -11.31
CA LYS A 571 3.42 -48.52 -10.18
C LYS A 571 2.01 -47.95 -10.39
N ALA A 572 1.71 -47.46 -11.60
CA ALA A 572 0.39 -46.93 -11.92
C ALA A 572 -0.71 -47.99 -11.76
N LEU A 573 -0.51 -49.18 -12.30
CA LEU A 573 -1.45 -50.31 -12.19
C LEU A 573 -1.67 -50.72 -10.71
N ARG A 574 -0.61 -50.74 -9.89
CA ARG A 574 -0.72 -51.06 -8.46
C ARG A 574 -1.54 -50.05 -7.66
N LEU A 575 -1.52 -48.77 -8.05
CA LEU A 575 -2.22 -47.70 -7.32
C LEU A 575 -3.68 -47.53 -7.73
N ILE A 576 -4.08 -48.02 -8.90
CA ILE A 576 -5.47 -47.92 -9.41
C ILE A 576 -6.50 -48.43 -8.37
N PRO A 577 -6.36 -49.65 -7.79
CA PRO A 577 -7.35 -50.15 -6.83
C PRO A 577 -7.47 -49.25 -5.60
N THR A 578 -6.35 -48.78 -5.06
CA THR A 578 -6.32 -47.89 -3.90
C THR A 578 -7.00 -46.56 -4.20
N GLN A 579 -6.64 -45.90 -5.32
CA GLN A 579 -7.21 -44.61 -5.71
C GLN A 579 -8.70 -44.69 -6.02
N ILE A 580 -9.17 -45.80 -6.61
CA ILE A 580 -10.60 -46.01 -6.86
C ILE A 580 -11.35 -46.23 -5.55
N ASN A 581 -10.79 -46.99 -4.62
CA ASN A 581 -11.41 -47.20 -3.31
C ASN A 581 -11.46 -45.90 -2.50
N GLU A 582 -10.39 -45.10 -2.49
CA GLU A 582 -10.37 -43.77 -1.86
C GLU A 582 -11.44 -42.86 -2.48
N ALA A 583 -11.53 -42.78 -3.80
CA ALA A 583 -12.58 -42.01 -4.48
C ALA A 583 -14.00 -42.55 -4.15
N MET A 584 -14.15 -43.87 -4.00
CA MET A 584 -15.41 -44.49 -3.59
C MET A 584 -15.76 -44.22 -2.13
N ASP A 585 -14.79 -44.06 -1.25
CA ASP A 585 -15.01 -43.69 0.15
C ASP A 585 -15.30 -42.19 0.26
N GLU A 586 -14.59 -41.34 -0.48
CA GLU A 586 -14.87 -39.89 -0.51
C GLU A 586 -16.27 -39.56 -1.05
N ASN A 587 -16.67 -40.20 -2.16
CA ASN A 587 -17.90 -39.80 -2.87
C ASN A 587 -19.11 -40.69 -2.58
N LEU A 588 -18.88 -41.93 -2.17
CA LEU A 588 -19.91 -42.96 -2.07
C LEU A 588 -19.81 -43.73 -0.73
N SER A 589 -19.31 -43.12 0.35
CA SER A 589 -19.08 -43.78 1.65
C SER A 589 -20.28 -44.61 2.15
N LEU A 590 -19.98 -45.70 2.84
CA LEU A 590 -20.98 -46.55 3.52
C LEU A 590 -21.51 -45.92 4.81
N ASP A 591 -20.85 -44.89 5.34
CA ASP A 591 -21.23 -44.20 6.59
C ASP A 591 -22.33 -43.15 6.39
N VAL A 592 -22.69 -42.87 5.13
CA VAL A 592 -23.73 -41.92 4.73
C VAL A 592 -24.86 -42.60 3.97
N GLU A 593 -26.07 -42.03 4.03
CA GLU A 593 -27.23 -42.60 3.33
C GLU A 593 -27.03 -42.59 1.81
N GLN A 594 -27.57 -43.60 1.10
CA GLN A 594 -27.44 -43.70 -0.37
C GLN A 594 -27.95 -42.49 -1.15
N LYS A 595 -28.79 -41.64 -0.55
CA LYS A 595 -29.28 -40.40 -1.15
C LYS A 595 -28.22 -39.30 -1.20
N GLU A 596 -27.24 -39.35 -0.31
CA GLU A 596 -26.14 -38.38 -0.17
C GLU A 596 -24.92 -38.73 -1.03
N TRP A 597 -24.93 -39.90 -1.68
CA TRP A 597 -23.88 -40.33 -2.61
C TRP A 597 -23.72 -39.41 -3.82
N ASN A 598 -22.50 -38.89 -4.00
CA ASN A 598 -22.17 -37.98 -5.08
C ASN A 598 -21.62 -38.72 -6.32
N TRP A 599 -22.53 -39.36 -7.06
CA TRP A 599 -22.20 -40.09 -8.30
C TRP A 599 -21.58 -39.21 -9.40
N LYS A 600 -21.92 -37.91 -9.40
CA LYS A 600 -21.41 -36.96 -10.39
C LYS A 600 -19.97 -36.59 -10.09
N ALA A 601 -19.63 -36.32 -8.83
CA ALA A 601 -18.24 -36.13 -8.40
C ALA A 601 -17.41 -37.38 -8.64
N MET A 602 -17.93 -38.57 -8.34
CA MET A 602 -17.26 -39.83 -8.67
C MET A 602 -16.96 -39.95 -10.18
N ALA A 603 -17.94 -39.67 -11.05
CA ALA A 603 -17.71 -39.68 -12.50
C ALA A 603 -16.65 -38.66 -12.93
N ASN A 604 -16.71 -37.43 -12.40
CA ASN A 604 -15.74 -36.38 -12.71
C ASN A 604 -14.32 -36.74 -12.26
N GLN A 605 -14.16 -37.27 -11.06
CA GLN A 605 -12.84 -37.63 -10.50
C GLN A 605 -12.18 -38.74 -11.32
N VAL A 606 -12.93 -39.80 -11.66
CA VAL A 606 -12.40 -40.91 -12.46
C VAL A 606 -12.15 -40.49 -13.92
N ASN A 607 -13.03 -39.68 -14.52
CA ASN A 607 -12.83 -39.13 -15.86
C ASN A 607 -11.61 -38.21 -15.92
N SER A 608 -11.43 -37.34 -14.92
CA SER A 608 -10.30 -36.41 -14.88
C SER A 608 -8.97 -37.13 -14.76
N ARG A 609 -8.91 -38.26 -14.04
CA ARG A 609 -7.66 -38.96 -13.74
C ARG A 609 -7.23 -39.92 -14.85
N TRP A 610 -8.16 -40.67 -15.43
CA TRP A 610 -7.86 -41.70 -16.45
C TRP A 610 -8.49 -41.41 -17.82
N ASN A 611 -9.03 -40.20 -18.03
CA ASN A 611 -9.69 -39.79 -19.27
C ASN A 611 -10.82 -40.74 -19.70
N LEU A 612 -11.54 -41.31 -18.72
CA LEU A 612 -12.70 -42.16 -18.98
C LEU A 612 -13.88 -41.34 -19.52
N LYS A 613 -14.87 -42.03 -20.10
CA LYS A 613 -16.11 -41.44 -20.62
C LYS A 613 -17.32 -41.90 -19.79
N THR A 614 -17.15 -42.00 -18.49
CA THR A 614 -18.19 -42.48 -17.57
C THR A 614 -19.13 -41.34 -17.16
N THR A 615 -20.41 -41.65 -17.01
CA THR A 615 -21.46 -40.71 -16.57
C THR A 615 -22.08 -41.17 -15.27
N ASP A 616 -22.71 -40.27 -14.52
CA ASP A 616 -23.45 -40.62 -13.30
C ASP A 616 -24.46 -41.75 -13.56
N ARG A 617 -25.13 -41.71 -14.70
CA ARG A 617 -26.09 -42.74 -15.13
C ARG A 617 -25.43 -44.10 -15.37
N SER A 618 -24.26 -44.14 -16.01
CA SER A 618 -23.56 -45.40 -16.26
C SER A 618 -22.99 -46.01 -14.98
N LEU A 619 -22.47 -45.19 -14.06
CA LEU A 619 -21.97 -45.68 -12.77
C LEU A 619 -23.10 -46.24 -11.90
N ARG A 620 -24.26 -45.57 -11.86
CA ARG A 620 -25.47 -46.07 -11.16
C ARG A 620 -25.98 -47.39 -11.71
N GLN A 621 -25.83 -47.64 -13.03
CA GLN A 621 -26.24 -48.91 -13.65
C GLN A 621 -25.35 -50.08 -13.26
N VAL A 622 -24.06 -49.84 -12.99
CA VAL A 622 -23.12 -50.86 -12.52
C VAL A 622 -23.41 -51.22 -11.05
N GLY A 623 -23.80 -50.22 -10.25
CA GLY A 623 -24.08 -50.37 -8.82
C GLY A 623 -22.80 -50.40 -7.97
N ARG A 624 -22.86 -49.86 -6.74
CA ARG A 624 -21.66 -49.66 -5.88
C ARG A 624 -20.87 -50.95 -5.67
N ASP A 625 -21.55 -52.07 -5.42
CA ASP A 625 -20.90 -53.34 -5.08
C ASP A 625 -19.98 -53.87 -6.19
N ASN A 626 -20.29 -53.56 -7.46
CA ASN A 626 -19.48 -53.98 -8.62
C ASN A 626 -18.67 -52.81 -9.21
N LEU A 627 -18.81 -51.60 -8.65
CA LEU A 627 -18.25 -50.38 -9.20
C LEU A 627 -16.74 -50.39 -9.17
N ALA A 628 -16.15 -50.79 -8.03
CA ALA A 628 -14.70 -50.85 -7.86
C ALA A 628 -14.06 -51.73 -8.95
N GLN A 629 -14.55 -52.95 -9.12
CA GLN A 629 -14.03 -53.89 -10.11
C GLN A 629 -14.22 -53.37 -11.55
N HIS A 630 -15.38 -52.81 -11.87
CA HIS A 630 -15.64 -52.26 -13.20
C HIS A 630 -14.72 -51.08 -13.54
N LEU A 631 -14.50 -50.17 -12.58
CA LEU A 631 -13.63 -49.02 -12.78
C LEU A 631 -12.15 -49.41 -12.82
N ILE A 632 -11.73 -50.40 -12.01
CA ILE A 632 -10.37 -50.94 -12.06
C ILE A 632 -10.09 -51.48 -13.46
N GLU A 633 -10.96 -52.33 -14.00
CA GLU A 633 -10.77 -52.90 -15.35
C GLU A 633 -10.71 -51.82 -16.46
N GLN A 634 -11.48 -50.74 -16.33
CA GLN A 634 -11.44 -49.63 -17.29
C GLN A 634 -10.18 -48.77 -17.15
N ALA A 635 -9.79 -48.46 -15.91
CA ALA A 635 -8.59 -47.69 -15.63
C ALA A 635 -7.32 -48.45 -16.04
N GLU A 636 -7.25 -49.76 -15.80
CA GLU A 636 -6.14 -50.62 -16.24
C GLU A 636 -5.98 -50.61 -17.76
N LYS A 637 -7.10 -50.69 -18.50
CA LYS A 637 -7.09 -50.58 -19.98
C LYS A 637 -6.63 -49.19 -20.43
N ALA A 638 -7.13 -48.14 -19.80
CA ALA A 638 -6.76 -46.78 -20.13
C ALA A 638 -5.25 -46.55 -19.92
N VAL A 639 -4.69 -46.98 -18.78
CA VAL A 639 -3.25 -46.89 -18.47
C VAL A 639 -2.40 -47.73 -19.44
N ALA A 640 -2.88 -48.91 -19.84
CA ALA A 640 -2.18 -49.75 -20.82
C ALA A 640 -2.09 -49.09 -22.21
N GLU A 641 -3.10 -48.30 -22.61
CA GLU A 641 -3.14 -47.59 -23.89
C GLU A 641 -2.33 -46.27 -23.91
N VAL A 642 -1.91 -45.75 -22.75
CA VAL A 642 -1.09 -44.53 -22.69
C VAL A 642 0.26 -44.77 -23.36
N ASP A 643 0.60 -43.91 -24.33
CA ASP A 643 1.91 -43.92 -25.00
C ASP A 643 2.94 -43.14 -24.17
N LEU A 644 4.04 -43.81 -23.82
CA LEU A 644 5.18 -43.24 -23.11
C LEU A 644 6.42 -43.14 -24.00
N SER A 645 6.31 -43.40 -25.31
CA SER A 645 7.43 -43.47 -26.25
C SER A 645 8.20 -42.15 -26.36
N GLU A 646 7.52 -41.02 -26.29
CA GLU A 646 8.12 -39.68 -26.23
C GLU A 646 9.07 -39.52 -25.04
N GLY A 647 8.83 -40.26 -23.95
CA GLY A 647 9.64 -40.23 -22.74
C GLY A 647 11.05 -40.79 -22.90
N ARG A 648 11.32 -41.54 -23.98
CA ARG A 648 12.65 -42.11 -24.25
C ARG A 648 13.74 -41.06 -24.30
N ALA A 649 13.44 -39.89 -24.87
CA ALA A 649 14.41 -38.81 -25.04
C ALA A 649 14.98 -38.31 -23.70
N PHE A 650 14.19 -38.37 -22.61
CA PHE A 650 14.60 -37.90 -21.28
C PHE A 650 15.67 -38.78 -20.62
N LEU A 651 15.73 -40.06 -21.00
CA LEU A 651 16.67 -41.04 -20.44
C LEU A 651 17.93 -41.20 -21.31
N GLU A 652 18.05 -40.45 -22.41
CA GLU A 652 19.25 -40.40 -23.23
C GLU A 652 20.36 -39.61 -22.49
N LYS A 653 21.62 -40.05 -22.64
CA LYS A 653 22.76 -39.45 -21.92
C LYS A 653 23.00 -37.98 -22.29
N ASP A 654 22.58 -37.56 -23.47
CA ASP A 654 22.72 -36.19 -23.96
C ASP A 654 21.48 -35.31 -23.68
N TRP A 655 20.46 -35.82 -22.97
CA TRP A 655 19.26 -35.05 -22.63
C TRP A 655 19.57 -33.74 -21.90
N GLY A 656 20.47 -33.77 -20.92
CA GLY A 656 20.95 -32.59 -20.21
C GLY A 656 21.59 -31.57 -21.15
N LEU A 657 22.44 -32.02 -22.08
CA LEU A 657 23.11 -31.16 -23.06
C LEU A 657 22.12 -30.55 -24.07
N ARG A 658 21.14 -31.33 -24.55
CA ARG A 658 20.06 -30.84 -25.41
C ARG A 658 19.21 -29.78 -24.68
N SER A 659 18.88 -30.03 -23.41
CA SER A 659 18.13 -29.10 -22.56
C SER A 659 18.87 -27.78 -22.37
N ILE A 660 20.19 -27.80 -22.18
CA ILE A 660 21.01 -26.59 -22.13
C ILE A 660 20.91 -25.81 -23.45
N GLY A 661 21.02 -26.49 -24.59
CA GLY A 661 20.90 -25.86 -25.91
C GLY A 661 19.53 -25.22 -26.15
N ASP A 662 18.46 -25.93 -25.81
CA ASP A 662 17.08 -25.43 -25.93
C ASP A 662 16.81 -24.27 -24.97
N TRP A 663 17.28 -24.38 -23.72
CA TRP A 663 17.19 -23.30 -22.74
C TRP A 663 17.93 -22.04 -23.19
N ALA A 664 19.19 -22.16 -23.63
CA ALA A 664 19.99 -21.03 -24.11
C ALA A 664 19.35 -20.37 -25.34
N ARG A 665 18.74 -21.18 -26.22
CA ARG A 665 18.01 -20.69 -27.39
C ARG A 665 16.73 -19.96 -26.99
N LEU A 666 15.95 -20.50 -26.07
CA LEU A 666 14.74 -19.83 -25.62
C LEU A 666 15.11 -18.56 -24.87
N LYS A 667 15.93 -18.65 -23.82
CA LYS A 667 16.23 -17.55 -22.91
C LYS A 667 17.02 -16.42 -23.57
N PHE A 668 18.10 -16.77 -24.28
CA PHE A 668 19.04 -15.79 -24.83
C PHE A 668 19.05 -15.70 -26.36
N GLN A 669 18.28 -16.53 -27.07
CA GLN A 669 18.36 -16.66 -28.53
C GLN A 669 19.72 -17.18 -29.03
N ILE A 670 20.49 -17.83 -28.15
CA ILE A 670 21.80 -18.41 -28.49
C ILE A 670 21.57 -19.83 -29.00
N LYS A 671 21.98 -20.08 -30.25
CA LYS A 671 21.96 -21.43 -30.81
C LYS A 671 23.22 -22.17 -30.39
N LEU A 672 23.06 -23.27 -29.67
CA LEU A 672 24.11 -24.21 -29.32
C LEU A 672 23.73 -25.58 -29.84
N ASP A 673 24.59 -26.18 -30.66
CA ASP A 673 24.40 -27.55 -31.07
C ASP A 673 24.93 -28.47 -29.95
N PRO A 674 24.24 -29.57 -29.61
CA PRO A 674 24.70 -30.49 -28.55
C PRO A 674 26.12 -31.01 -28.75
N LYS A 675 26.59 -31.07 -30.00
CA LYS A 675 27.97 -31.43 -30.38
C LYS A 675 29.02 -30.43 -29.91
N ASP A 676 28.65 -29.15 -29.76
CA ASP A 676 29.56 -28.11 -29.27
C ASP A 676 29.81 -28.22 -27.76
N LEU A 677 28.91 -28.93 -27.06
CA LEU A 677 28.96 -29.17 -25.61
C LEU A 677 29.52 -30.54 -25.25
N GLU A 678 29.55 -31.47 -26.21
CA GLU A 678 29.99 -32.85 -26.00
C GLU A 678 31.48 -32.90 -25.59
N GLY A 679 31.78 -33.63 -24.51
CA GLY A 679 33.14 -33.79 -24.00
C GLY A 679 33.67 -32.63 -23.14
N LYS A 680 32.84 -31.60 -22.88
CA LYS A 680 33.16 -30.53 -21.94
C LYS A 680 32.66 -30.84 -20.53
N ASP A 681 33.39 -30.40 -19.52
CA ASP A 681 32.89 -30.45 -18.14
C ASP A 681 31.91 -29.30 -17.84
N GLY A 682 31.26 -29.35 -16.67
CA GLY A 682 30.26 -28.35 -16.29
C GLY A 682 30.80 -26.93 -16.19
N GLU A 683 32.06 -26.74 -15.80
CA GLU A 683 32.68 -25.41 -15.72
C GLU A 683 33.05 -24.89 -17.12
N GLU A 684 33.56 -25.76 -18.00
CA GLU A 684 33.82 -25.41 -19.40
C GLU A 684 32.54 -25.01 -20.16
N ILE A 685 31.40 -25.63 -19.84
CA ILE A 685 30.09 -25.28 -20.41
C ILE A 685 29.62 -23.93 -19.87
N LYS A 686 29.76 -23.67 -18.56
CA LYS A 686 29.44 -22.37 -17.94
C LYS A 686 30.27 -21.26 -18.58
N ASP A 687 31.58 -21.43 -18.69
CA ASP A 687 32.50 -20.47 -19.31
C ASP A 687 32.13 -20.18 -20.77
N LEU A 688 31.75 -21.22 -21.53
CA LEU A 688 31.32 -21.06 -22.91
C LEU A 688 30.04 -20.22 -23.00
N LEU A 689 29.04 -20.54 -22.17
CA LEU A 689 27.77 -19.82 -22.11
C LEU A 689 27.97 -18.38 -21.65
N HIS A 690 28.75 -18.14 -20.60
CA HIS A 690 29.09 -16.79 -20.11
C HIS A 690 29.72 -15.95 -21.21
N LYS A 691 30.73 -16.47 -21.92
CA LYS A 691 31.36 -15.77 -23.06
C LYS A 691 30.36 -15.43 -24.14
N ARG A 692 29.45 -16.35 -24.47
CA ARG A 692 28.45 -16.16 -25.53
C ARG A 692 27.37 -15.15 -25.14
N VAL A 693 26.92 -15.18 -23.89
CA VAL A 693 25.97 -14.21 -23.33
C VAL A 693 26.60 -12.81 -23.26
N ALA A 694 27.85 -12.71 -22.80
CA ALA A 694 28.59 -11.45 -22.75
C ALA A 694 28.80 -10.83 -24.16
N GLU A 695 29.13 -11.66 -25.15
CA GLU A 695 29.25 -11.21 -26.55
C GLU A 695 27.91 -10.72 -27.12
N LEU A 696 26.83 -11.43 -26.84
CA LEU A 696 25.48 -11.03 -27.24
C LEU A 696 25.07 -9.71 -26.58
N TYR A 697 25.35 -9.56 -25.28
CA TYR A 697 25.10 -8.31 -24.56
C TYR A 697 25.90 -7.15 -25.18
N ARG A 698 27.18 -7.36 -25.46
CA ARG A 698 28.04 -6.37 -26.13
C ARG A 698 27.51 -6.00 -27.52
N GLN A 699 26.98 -6.96 -28.27
CA GLN A 699 26.32 -6.68 -29.53
C GLN A 699 25.09 -5.77 -29.33
N LYS A 700 24.26 -6.04 -28.32
CA LYS A 700 23.12 -5.18 -27.96
C LYS A 700 23.57 -3.78 -27.54
N GLU A 701 24.67 -3.64 -26.78
CA GLU A 701 25.24 -2.33 -26.42
C GLU A 701 25.55 -1.47 -27.66
N ILE A 702 26.02 -2.09 -28.74
CA ILE A 702 26.33 -1.42 -30.01
C ILE A 702 25.06 -1.09 -30.81
N GLU A 703 24.08 -1.99 -30.81
CA GLU A 703 22.86 -1.84 -31.60
C GLU A 703 21.85 -0.87 -30.99
N PHE A 704 21.75 -0.84 -29.67
CA PHE A 704 20.66 -0.17 -28.95
C PHE A 704 20.61 1.36 -29.15
N PRO A 705 21.73 2.11 -29.12
CA PRO A 705 21.69 3.55 -29.39
C PRO A 705 21.09 3.86 -30.77
N VAL A 706 21.44 3.06 -31.78
CA VAL A 706 20.87 3.18 -33.14
C VAL A 706 19.39 2.87 -33.13
N LYS A 707 18.95 1.82 -32.42
CA LYS A 707 17.51 1.50 -32.29
C LYS A 707 16.72 2.65 -31.66
N VAL A 708 17.23 3.24 -30.58
CA VAL A 708 16.61 4.40 -29.92
C VAL A 708 16.53 5.61 -30.86
N GLY A 709 17.62 5.92 -31.56
CA GLY A 709 17.61 6.99 -32.57
C GLY A 709 16.61 6.73 -33.69
N MET A 710 16.59 5.52 -34.24
CA MET A 710 15.65 5.12 -35.29
C MET A 710 14.19 5.17 -34.78
N ALA A 711 13.92 4.69 -33.57
CA ALA A 711 12.57 4.75 -32.98
C ALA A 711 12.11 6.21 -32.77
N ARG A 712 12.99 7.08 -32.27
CA ARG A 712 12.66 8.48 -31.98
C ARG A 712 12.36 9.29 -33.25
N PHE A 713 13.18 9.14 -34.28
CA PHE A 713 13.14 10.02 -35.47
C PHE A 713 12.46 9.39 -36.68
N MET A 714 12.42 8.05 -36.74
CA MET A 714 11.88 7.27 -37.87
C MET A 714 10.65 6.42 -37.48
N ALA A 715 10.00 6.69 -36.35
CA ALA A 715 8.73 6.05 -36.01
C ALA A 715 7.61 6.45 -36.98
N GLU A 716 6.75 5.49 -37.30
CA GLU A 716 5.53 5.70 -38.09
C GLU A 716 4.49 6.40 -37.23
N ARG A 717 4.51 7.73 -37.21
CA ARG A 717 3.43 8.50 -36.56
C ARG A 717 2.14 8.30 -37.34
N ALA A 718 1.10 7.79 -36.67
CA ALA A 718 -0.28 7.99 -37.09
C ALA A 718 -0.64 9.48 -36.91
N ALA A 719 -0.34 10.32 -37.89
CA ALA A 719 -0.82 11.69 -37.91
C ALA A 719 -2.31 11.69 -38.36
N PRO A 720 -3.25 12.18 -37.54
CA PRO A 720 -4.61 12.40 -37.99
C PRO A 720 -4.61 13.63 -38.91
N GLN A 721 -5.06 13.42 -40.14
CA GLN A 721 -5.48 14.45 -41.10
C GLN A 721 -4.37 15.37 -41.66
N ALA A 722 -3.69 14.88 -42.70
CA ALA A 722 -3.39 15.56 -43.97
C ALA A 722 -2.01 15.17 -44.53
N GLY A 723 -1.99 14.22 -45.48
CA GLY A 723 -0.99 14.09 -46.54
C GLY A 723 0.49 13.91 -46.13
N GLY A 724 0.92 12.65 -46.01
CA GLY A 724 2.32 12.22 -46.14
C GLY A 724 3.00 11.79 -44.84
N GLN A 725 3.52 10.56 -44.82
CA GLN A 725 4.44 10.08 -43.77
C GLN A 725 5.68 10.97 -43.74
N ARG A 726 5.92 11.69 -42.64
CA ARG A 726 7.07 12.60 -42.53
C ARG A 726 8.00 12.14 -41.40
N TYR A 727 9.03 11.38 -41.77
CA TYR A 727 10.14 11.03 -40.89
C TYR A 727 11.03 12.26 -40.61
N ASP A 728 11.56 12.38 -39.40
CA ASP A 728 12.48 13.45 -39.00
C ASP A 728 13.94 13.06 -39.30
N ARG A 729 14.25 13.00 -40.60
CA ARG A 729 15.58 12.60 -41.10
C ARG A 729 16.68 13.60 -40.73
N GLU A 730 16.34 14.88 -40.66
CA GLU A 730 17.26 15.95 -40.27
C GLU A 730 17.62 15.84 -38.79
N GLY A 731 16.62 15.62 -37.93
CA GLY A 731 16.84 15.33 -36.51
C GLY A 731 17.71 14.08 -36.27
N LEU A 732 17.48 13.01 -37.05
CA LEU A 732 18.30 11.79 -36.96
C LEU A 732 19.78 12.05 -37.32
N TYR A 733 20.05 12.84 -38.37
CA TYR A 733 21.40 13.18 -38.78
C TYR A 733 22.15 14.00 -37.71
N HIS A 734 21.51 15.04 -37.18
CA HIS A 734 22.11 15.87 -36.13
C HIS A 734 22.37 15.07 -34.85
N TRP A 735 21.40 14.25 -34.43
CA TRP A 735 21.58 13.35 -33.31
C TRP A 735 22.75 12.38 -33.54
N ALA A 736 22.84 11.73 -34.71
CA ALA A 736 23.89 10.76 -34.99
C ALA A 736 25.29 11.39 -34.94
N ARG A 737 25.45 12.62 -35.46
CA ARG A 737 26.73 13.35 -35.41
C ARG A 737 27.14 13.73 -33.99
N GLN A 738 26.17 14.08 -33.14
CA GLN A 738 26.43 14.41 -31.74
C GLN A 738 26.74 13.14 -30.92
N ARG A 739 26.02 12.05 -31.18
CA ARG A 739 26.13 10.79 -30.45
C ARG A 739 27.40 10.00 -30.76
N PHE A 740 27.93 10.13 -31.98
CA PHE A 740 29.15 9.47 -32.43
C PHE A 740 30.24 10.48 -32.86
N PRO A 741 30.89 11.17 -31.91
CA PRO A 741 32.02 12.07 -32.18
C PRO A 741 33.12 11.35 -32.99
N GLY A 742 33.55 11.94 -34.11
CA GLY A 742 34.53 11.33 -35.03
C GLY A 742 33.93 10.56 -36.21
N ALA A 743 32.60 10.32 -36.21
CA ALA A 743 31.88 9.79 -37.37
C ALA A 743 31.41 10.89 -38.35
N ALA A 744 31.74 12.16 -38.07
CA ALA A 744 31.29 13.31 -38.85
C ALA A 744 31.73 13.25 -40.33
N ASP A 745 32.88 12.65 -40.62
CA ASP A 745 33.38 12.46 -41.98
C ASP A 745 32.69 11.28 -42.70
N ALA A 746 32.03 10.40 -41.95
CA ALA A 746 31.40 9.17 -42.47
C ALA A 746 29.88 9.31 -42.71
N LEU A 747 29.27 10.40 -42.23
CA LEU A 747 27.83 10.68 -42.29
C LEU A 747 27.56 11.97 -43.08
N LEU A 748 26.99 11.86 -44.28
CA LEU A 748 26.60 13.00 -45.11
C LEU A 748 25.10 13.27 -45.00
N GLU A 749 24.71 14.54 -44.82
CA GLU A 749 23.30 14.93 -44.65
C GLU A 749 22.41 14.50 -45.82
N GLU A 750 22.92 14.59 -47.05
CA GLU A 750 22.21 14.16 -48.27
C GLU A 750 21.88 12.67 -48.27
N GLU A 751 22.70 11.83 -47.63
CA GLU A 751 22.44 10.39 -47.51
C GLU A 751 21.19 10.11 -46.66
N PHE A 752 20.98 10.87 -45.58
CA PHE A 752 19.80 10.75 -44.71
C PHE A 752 18.51 11.15 -45.42
N ARG A 753 18.59 12.05 -46.42
CA ARG A 753 17.43 12.48 -47.22
C ARG A 753 17.02 11.44 -48.26
N ILE A 754 17.99 10.77 -48.89
CA ILE A 754 17.77 9.92 -50.08
C ILE A 754 17.61 8.44 -49.71
N GLN A 755 18.31 7.95 -48.68
CA GLN A 755 18.36 6.52 -48.39
C GLN A 755 17.09 5.98 -47.72
N SER A 756 16.88 4.67 -47.87
CA SER A 756 15.80 3.93 -47.19
C SER A 756 16.08 3.79 -45.69
N ARG A 757 15.02 3.56 -44.91
CA ARG A 757 15.10 3.35 -43.45
C ARG A 757 16.09 2.23 -43.07
N SER A 758 16.03 1.09 -43.75
CA SER A 758 16.90 -0.07 -43.48
C SER A 758 18.37 0.24 -43.76
N ARG A 759 18.65 0.96 -44.86
CA ARG A 759 20.03 1.31 -45.23
C ARG A 759 20.65 2.32 -44.26
N LEU A 760 19.85 3.29 -43.78
CA LEU A 760 20.29 4.22 -42.74
C LEU A 760 20.55 3.50 -41.41
N GLN A 761 19.71 2.54 -41.05
CA GLN A 761 19.94 1.72 -39.86
C GLN A 761 21.25 0.94 -39.95
N GLU A 762 21.50 0.23 -41.05
CA GLU A 762 22.75 -0.51 -41.28
C GLU A 762 23.97 0.42 -41.19
N ARG A 763 23.89 1.60 -41.82
CA ARG A 763 24.98 2.58 -41.79
C ARG A 763 25.27 3.11 -40.39
N LEU A 764 24.21 3.43 -39.63
CA LEU A 764 24.35 3.88 -38.24
C LEU A 764 24.91 2.76 -37.35
N LEU A 765 24.56 1.50 -37.61
CA LEU A 765 25.14 0.34 -36.90
C LEU A 765 26.63 0.18 -37.18
N GLU A 766 27.08 0.37 -38.43
CA GLU A 766 28.51 0.37 -38.77
C GLU A 766 29.27 1.46 -38.01
N VAL A 767 28.68 2.66 -37.95
CA VAL A 767 29.26 3.80 -37.22
C VAL A 767 29.32 3.51 -35.73
N SER A 768 28.22 3.04 -35.13
CA SER A 768 28.15 2.68 -33.71
C SER A 768 29.20 1.63 -33.35
N ARG A 769 29.36 0.59 -34.19
CA ARG A 769 30.35 -0.48 -33.97
C ARG A 769 31.79 0.04 -34.01
N LYS A 770 32.09 0.99 -34.91
CA LYS A 770 33.43 1.61 -34.99
C LYS A 770 33.71 2.54 -33.82
N TYR A 771 32.68 3.23 -33.33
CA TYR A 771 32.79 4.17 -32.22
C TYR A 771 32.92 3.48 -30.87
N TYR A 772 32.24 2.35 -30.67
CA TYR A 772 32.25 1.62 -29.41
C TYR A 772 33.68 1.16 -29.06
N PRO A 773 34.18 1.43 -27.84
CA PRO A 773 35.57 1.19 -27.50
C PRO A 773 35.88 -0.31 -27.43
N LYS A 774 37.14 -0.64 -27.76
CA LYS A 774 37.67 -1.99 -27.55
C LYS A 774 37.94 -2.25 -26.07
N VAL A 775 38.52 -1.24 -25.41
CA VAL A 775 38.72 -1.16 -23.96
C VAL A 775 37.35 -1.11 -23.27
N GLY A 776 37.11 -2.06 -22.37
CA GLY A 776 35.85 -2.24 -21.66
C GLY A 776 36.00 -2.06 -20.15
N GLN A 777 34.97 -2.49 -19.42
CA GLN A 777 34.98 -2.42 -17.95
C GLN A 777 35.99 -3.37 -17.31
N GLU A 778 36.29 -4.51 -17.94
CA GLU A 778 37.34 -5.44 -17.48
C GLU A 778 38.72 -4.77 -17.46
N ASP A 779 39.03 -3.94 -18.46
CA ASP A 779 40.29 -3.19 -18.51
C ASP A 779 40.33 -2.08 -17.44
N ILE A 780 39.18 -1.43 -17.19
CA ILE A 780 39.04 -0.44 -16.10
C ILE A 780 39.24 -1.13 -14.74
N ASP A 781 38.65 -2.29 -14.53
CA ASP A 781 38.80 -3.07 -13.29
C ASP A 781 40.23 -3.57 -13.10
N ALA A 782 40.86 -4.07 -14.16
CA ALA A 782 42.26 -4.48 -14.13
C ALA A 782 43.16 -3.29 -13.76
N LYS A 783 42.89 -2.11 -14.31
CA LYS A 783 43.62 -0.88 -13.98
C LYS A 783 43.38 -0.45 -12.52
N LEU A 784 42.13 -0.51 -12.04
CA LEU A 784 41.80 -0.22 -10.65
C LEU A 784 42.53 -1.15 -9.67
N ALA A 785 42.54 -2.46 -9.97
CA ALA A 785 43.24 -3.46 -9.16
C ALA A 785 44.77 -3.22 -9.16
N GLU A 786 45.33 -2.84 -10.31
CA GLU A 786 46.75 -2.48 -10.45
C GLU A 786 47.12 -1.22 -9.66
N THR A 787 46.26 -0.20 -9.65
CA THR A 787 46.51 1.08 -9.00
C THR A 787 46.32 0.99 -7.47
N PHE A 788 45.23 0.39 -6.99
CA PHE A 788 44.98 0.30 -5.54
C PHE A 788 45.97 -0.63 -4.83
N ARG A 789 46.48 -1.70 -5.46
CA ARG A 789 47.48 -2.64 -4.87
C ARG A 789 47.17 -3.09 -3.43
N GLY A 790 45.89 -3.14 -3.03
CA GLY A 790 45.43 -3.48 -1.69
C GLY A 790 45.36 -2.31 -0.67
N THR A 791 45.55 -1.06 -1.08
CA THR A 791 45.21 0.13 -0.27
C THR A 791 43.70 0.25 -0.10
N LYS A 792 43.25 0.80 1.04
CA LYS A 792 41.80 0.95 1.31
C LYS A 792 41.17 2.19 0.68
N LEU A 793 41.98 3.23 0.48
CA LEU A 793 41.56 4.52 -0.05
C LEU A 793 42.61 4.96 -1.07
N SER A 794 42.15 5.59 -2.15
CA SER A 794 43.02 6.14 -3.20
C SER A 794 43.82 7.34 -2.70
N GLU A 795 45.13 7.32 -2.98
CA GLU A 795 46.00 8.48 -2.83
C GLU A 795 45.87 9.43 -4.04
N PRO A 796 46.31 10.71 -3.95
CA PRO A 796 46.26 11.63 -5.08
C PRO A 796 47.04 11.15 -6.32
N GLU A 797 48.10 10.36 -6.15
CA GLU A 797 48.86 9.77 -7.26
C GLU A 797 48.04 8.69 -7.99
N ASP A 798 47.37 7.83 -7.23
CA ASP A 798 46.43 6.82 -7.75
C ASP A 798 45.31 7.49 -8.56
N ALA A 799 44.73 8.58 -8.02
CA ALA A 799 43.68 9.33 -8.68
C ALA A 799 44.15 9.91 -10.03
N ARG A 800 45.39 10.45 -10.10
CA ARG A 800 45.95 10.98 -11.35
C ARG A 800 46.19 9.88 -12.38
N GLU A 801 46.72 8.74 -11.95
CA GLU A 801 46.96 7.60 -12.84
C GLU A 801 45.65 7.12 -13.49
N LEU A 802 44.58 7.00 -12.69
CA LEU A 802 43.26 6.60 -13.19
C LEU A 802 42.66 7.66 -14.13
N VAL A 803 42.78 8.95 -13.82
CA VAL A 803 42.31 10.04 -14.70
C VAL A 803 43.08 10.04 -16.02
N GLU A 804 44.40 9.84 -15.99
CA GLU A 804 45.23 9.78 -17.18
C GLU A 804 44.84 8.59 -18.08
N PHE A 805 44.63 7.41 -17.50
CA PHE A 805 44.15 6.23 -18.20
C PHE A 805 42.79 6.47 -18.89
N MET A 806 41.82 7.03 -18.17
CA MET A 806 40.50 7.35 -18.74
C MET A 806 40.59 8.36 -19.88
N LYS A 807 41.52 9.31 -19.80
CA LYS A 807 41.73 10.32 -20.84
C LYS A 807 42.46 9.74 -22.06
N SER A 808 43.50 8.94 -21.87
CA SER A 808 44.33 8.42 -22.96
C SER A 808 43.63 7.32 -23.75
N GLU A 809 43.01 6.36 -23.06
CA GLU A 809 42.43 5.18 -23.69
C GLU A 809 40.96 5.40 -24.11
N LEU A 810 40.20 6.18 -23.35
CA LEU A 810 38.75 6.33 -23.54
C LEU A 810 38.33 7.76 -23.93
N GLY A 811 39.22 8.75 -23.85
CA GLY A 811 38.91 10.15 -24.14
C GLY A 811 37.89 10.76 -23.18
N ILE A 812 37.82 10.25 -21.94
CA ILE A 812 36.89 10.70 -20.89
C ILE A 812 37.66 11.56 -19.88
N GLU A 813 37.14 12.76 -19.58
CA GLU A 813 37.69 13.62 -18.54
C GLU A 813 36.93 13.38 -17.22
N VAL A 814 37.65 12.88 -16.21
CA VAL A 814 37.13 12.67 -14.85
C VAL A 814 37.85 13.62 -13.89
N PRO A 815 37.16 14.34 -12.99
CA PRO A 815 37.81 15.21 -12.01
C PRO A 815 38.66 14.42 -11.01
N GLU A 816 39.93 14.79 -10.82
CA GLU A 816 40.84 14.16 -9.84
C GLU A 816 40.27 14.16 -8.41
N GLU A 817 39.60 15.26 -8.02
CA GLU A 817 38.94 15.41 -6.72
C GLU A 817 37.89 14.34 -6.46
N SER A 818 37.22 13.83 -7.51
CA SER A 818 36.18 12.80 -7.35
C SER A 818 36.75 11.41 -7.04
N LEU A 819 38.03 11.18 -7.37
CA LEU A 819 38.71 9.91 -7.19
C LEU A 819 39.73 9.93 -6.05
N THR A 820 39.84 11.04 -5.30
CA THR A 820 40.80 11.16 -4.21
C THR A 820 40.16 10.75 -2.87
N GLY A 821 40.82 9.87 -2.10
CA GLY A 821 40.33 9.46 -0.77
C GLY A 821 39.05 8.64 -0.80
N VAL A 822 38.77 7.97 -1.92
CA VAL A 822 37.60 7.09 -2.10
C VAL A 822 38.02 5.62 -2.04
N THR A 823 37.08 4.74 -1.73
CA THR A 823 37.32 3.29 -1.77
C THR A 823 37.45 2.78 -3.20
N GLU A 824 38.06 1.61 -3.38
CA GLU A 824 38.15 0.95 -4.70
C GLU A 824 36.77 0.78 -5.35
N GLU A 825 35.76 0.40 -4.57
CA GLU A 825 34.37 0.25 -5.03
C GLU A 825 33.77 1.58 -5.50
N ALA A 826 34.02 2.67 -4.77
CA ALA A 826 33.54 4.00 -5.14
C ALA A 826 34.25 4.52 -6.40
N ALA A 827 35.57 4.31 -6.50
CA ALA A 827 36.33 4.62 -7.72
C ALA A 827 35.81 3.84 -8.92
N ARG A 828 35.59 2.52 -8.77
CA ARG A 828 34.96 1.66 -9.79
C ARG A 828 33.64 2.23 -10.26
N GLN A 829 32.76 2.59 -9.33
CA GLN A 829 31.46 3.14 -9.65
C GLN A 829 31.56 4.47 -10.43
N ILE A 830 32.46 5.37 -10.05
CA ILE A 830 32.69 6.64 -10.74
C ILE A 830 33.16 6.40 -12.17
N LEU A 831 34.21 5.58 -12.34
CA LEU A 831 34.79 5.30 -13.65
C LEU A 831 33.83 4.57 -14.58
N TRP A 832 33.12 3.57 -14.06
CA TRP A 832 32.09 2.86 -14.82
C TRP A 832 30.93 3.75 -15.21
N ASN A 833 30.46 4.62 -14.31
CA ASN A 833 29.41 5.57 -14.64
C ASN A 833 29.85 6.56 -15.73
N ALA A 834 31.09 7.04 -15.67
CA ALA A 834 31.65 7.91 -16.71
C ALA A 834 31.78 7.20 -18.06
N PHE A 835 32.18 5.92 -18.07
CA PHE A 835 32.18 5.08 -19.25
C PHE A 835 30.77 4.90 -19.82
N ASP A 836 29.80 4.56 -18.95
CA ASP A 836 28.43 4.30 -19.36
C ASP A 836 27.75 5.55 -19.93
N ASP A 837 27.96 6.71 -19.30
CA ASP A 837 27.41 8.01 -19.74
C ASP A 837 27.96 8.43 -21.11
N ARG A 838 29.22 8.09 -21.42
CA ARG A 838 29.83 8.41 -22.69
C ARG A 838 29.39 7.48 -23.82
N PHE A 839 29.46 6.17 -23.58
CA PHE A 839 29.36 5.19 -24.65
C PHE A 839 27.98 4.54 -24.78
N ARG A 840 27.17 4.54 -23.72
CA ARG A 840 25.92 3.78 -23.64
C ARG A 840 24.85 4.41 -22.71
N PRO A 841 24.62 5.74 -22.75
CA PRO A 841 23.65 6.40 -21.89
C PRO A 841 22.23 5.86 -22.09
N GLU A 842 21.87 5.46 -23.32
CA GLU A 842 20.54 4.91 -23.62
C GLU A 842 20.33 3.54 -22.97
N MET A 843 21.34 2.65 -23.05
CA MET A 843 21.31 1.33 -22.41
C MET A 843 21.26 1.48 -20.88
N ARG A 844 22.06 2.38 -20.30
CA ARG A 844 22.04 2.63 -18.86
C ARG A 844 20.64 3.02 -18.36
N GLY A 845 19.96 3.90 -19.09
CA GLY A 845 18.57 4.29 -18.80
C GLY A 845 17.59 3.11 -18.91
N MET A 846 17.73 2.29 -19.96
CA MET A 846 16.94 1.08 -20.15
C MET A 846 17.15 0.07 -19.02
N GLU A 847 18.40 -0.22 -18.63
CA GLU A 847 18.75 -1.18 -17.58
C GLU A 847 18.18 -0.78 -16.23
N ARG A 848 18.32 0.51 -15.87
CA ARG A 848 17.70 1.08 -14.68
C ARG A 848 16.19 0.92 -14.72
N SER A 849 15.56 1.27 -15.85
CA SER A 849 14.10 1.13 -16.02
C SER A 849 13.63 -0.32 -15.91
N LEU A 850 14.37 -1.25 -16.53
CA LEU A 850 14.07 -2.68 -16.52
C LEU A 850 14.17 -3.26 -15.10
N LEU A 851 15.30 -3.00 -14.40
CA LEU A 851 15.52 -3.46 -13.03
C LEU A 851 14.43 -2.93 -12.10
N LEU A 852 14.20 -1.61 -12.11
CA LEU A 852 13.19 -0.98 -11.26
C LEU A 852 11.78 -1.45 -11.61
N GLY A 853 11.45 -1.56 -12.90
CA GLY A 853 10.13 -1.97 -13.36
C GLY A 853 9.78 -3.41 -12.96
N ARG A 854 10.71 -4.36 -13.17
CA ARG A 854 10.48 -5.78 -12.80
C ARG A 854 10.51 -5.99 -11.28
N LEU A 855 11.37 -5.27 -10.56
CA LEU A 855 11.39 -5.25 -9.11
C LEU A 855 10.07 -4.71 -8.55
N ASP A 856 9.62 -3.55 -9.01
CA ASP A 856 8.39 -2.90 -8.53
C ASP A 856 7.15 -3.75 -8.82
N ALA A 857 7.06 -4.36 -9.99
CA ALA A 857 5.96 -5.26 -10.33
C ALA A 857 5.95 -6.50 -9.42
N SER A 858 7.10 -7.14 -9.21
CA SER A 858 7.21 -8.31 -8.34
C SER A 858 6.93 -7.95 -6.88
N TRP A 859 7.42 -6.81 -6.40
CA TRP A 859 7.17 -6.32 -5.05
C TRP A 859 5.70 -5.98 -4.82
N LYS A 860 5.02 -5.33 -5.77
CA LYS A 860 3.57 -5.06 -5.67
C LYS A 860 2.76 -6.35 -5.58
N ASN A 861 3.07 -7.34 -6.43
CA ASN A 861 2.41 -8.63 -6.36
C ASN A 861 2.68 -9.34 -5.03
N HIS A 862 3.91 -9.26 -4.51
CA HIS A 862 4.25 -9.78 -3.19
C HIS A 862 3.47 -9.08 -2.08
N LEU A 863 3.33 -7.76 -2.11
CA LEU A 863 2.50 -7.03 -1.15
C LEU A 863 1.04 -7.49 -1.15
N TYR A 864 0.49 -7.79 -2.34
CA TYR A 864 -0.84 -8.35 -2.48
C TYR A 864 -0.94 -9.76 -1.87
N THR A 865 0.03 -10.64 -2.16
CA THR A 865 0.12 -11.98 -1.53
C THR A 865 0.26 -11.90 -0.02
N MET A 866 1.05 -10.96 0.50
CA MET A 866 1.26 -10.78 1.94
C MET A 866 0.00 -10.27 2.67
N ASP A 867 -0.82 -9.45 2.01
CA ASP A 867 -2.10 -9.00 2.56
C ASP A 867 -3.06 -10.18 2.69
N HIS A 868 -3.18 -11.01 1.64
CA HIS A 868 -3.95 -12.26 1.66
C HIS A 868 -3.46 -13.25 2.71
N LEU A 869 -2.15 -13.43 2.80
CA LEU A 869 -1.53 -14.31 3.80
C LEU A 869 -1.89 -13.84 5.21
N ARG A 870 -1.81 -12.52 5.47
CA ARG A 870 -2.14 -11.95 6.76
C ARG A 870 -3.63 -12.14 7.12
N SER A 871 -4.53 -11.95 6.16
CA SER A 871 -5.97 -12.16 6.37
C SER A 871 -6.31 -13.63 6.60
N GLY A 872 -5.65 -14.56 5.91
CA GLY A 872 -5.91 -16.00 5.98
C GLY A 872 -5.24 -16.74 7.14
N ILE A 873 -4.10 -16.26 7.65
CA ILE A 873 -3.29 -16.99 8.66
C ILE A 873 -4.03 -17.21 9.99
N GLY A 874 -5.04 -16.39 10.30
CA GLY A 874 -5.86 -16.54 11.50
C GLY A 874 -6.58 -17.89 11.58
N LEU A 875 -6.89 -18.50 10.43
CA LEU A 875 -7.53 -19.82 10.34
C LEU A 875 -6.55 -20.99 10.60
N VAL A 876 -5.24 -20.76 10.59
CA VAL A 876 -4.25 -21.81 10.89
C VAL A 876 -4.19 -22.10 12.40
N GLY A 877 -4.68 -21.17 13.24
CA GLY A 877 -4.75 -21.33 14.70
C GLY A 877 -5.63 -22.50 15.17
N TYR A 878 -6.52 -23.02 14.32
CA TYR A 878 -7.30 -24.23 14.60
C TYR A 878 -6.44 -25.50 14.70
N ALA A 879 -5.22 -25.50 14.13
CA ALA A 879 -4.29 -26.63 14.14
C ALA A 879 -3.27 -26.61 15.31
N GLN A 880 -3.48 -25.79 16.35
CA GLN A 880 -2.54 -25.58 17.48
C GLN A 880 -1.14 -25.07 17.10
N ILE A 881 -0.98 -24.57 15.87
CA ILE A 881 0.26 -23.91 15.41
C ILE A 881 0.12 -22.40 15.65
N ASP A 882 1.18 -21.76 16.15
CA ASP A 882 1.20 -20.31 16.34
C ASP A 882 1.11 -19.57 14.99
N PRO A 883 0.02 -18.81 14.71
CA PRO A 883 -0.17 -18.15 13.42
C PRO A 883 0.96 -17.20 13.05
N LYS A 884 1.61 -16.57 14.04
CA LYS A 884 2.68 -15.60 13.80
C LYS A 884 3.94 -16.26 13.26
N THR A 885 4.33 -17.38 13.87
CA THR A 885 5.46 -18.17 13.42
C THR A 885 5.24 -18.66 11.99
N GLU A 886 4.01 -19.11 11.68
CA GLU A 886 3.67 -19.57 10.33
C GLU A 886 3.61 -18.42 9.32
N TYR A 887 3.06 -17.26 9.69
CA TYR A 887 3.11 -16.05 8.87
C TYR A 887 4.54 -15.64 8.52
N LYS A 888 5.46 -15.69 9.51
CA LYS A 888 6.87 -15.39 9.28
C LYS A 888 7.52 -16.41 8.35
N ARG A 889 7.22 -17.70 8.52
CA ARG A 889 7.77 -18.79 7.70
C ARG A 889 7.29 -18.70 6.25
N GLN A 890 5.97 -18.64 6.05
CA GLN A 890 5.36 -18.54 4.72
C GLN A 890 5.71 -17.19 4.07
N GLY A 891 5.59 -16.08 4.80
CA GLY A 891 5.89 -14.76 4.28
C GLY A 891 7.35 -14.59 3.86
N MET A 892 8.30 -15.22 4.54
CA MET A 892 9.71 -15.25 4.13
C MET A 892 9.92 -16.15 2.90
N LYS A 893 9.28 -17.32 2.85
CA LYS A 893 9.33 -18.22 1.70
C LYS A 893 8.82 -17.55 0.42
N GLU A 894 7.67 -16.87 0.51
CA GLU A 894 7.10 -16.11 -0.62
C GLU A 894 8.03 -14.95 -1.04
N PHE A 895 8.66 -14.29 -0.06
CA PHE A 895 9.62 -13.22 -0.35
C PHE A 895 10.88 -13.74 -1.04
N ASP A 896 11.45 -14.85 -0.58
CA ASP A 896 12.63 -15.45 -1.21
C ASP A 896 12.31 -15.91 -2.64
N SER A 897 11.15 -16.55 -2.85
CA SER A 897 10.68 -16.93 -4.18
C SER A 897 10.48 -15.71 -5.09
N MET A 898 9.88 -14.63 -4.58
CA MET A 898 9.76 -13.37 -5.31
C MET A 898 11.14 -12.78 -5.64
N TRP A 899 12.07 -12.79 -4.68
CA TRP A 899 13.39 -12.18 -4.82
C TRP A 899 14.26 -12.93 -5.84
N GLU A 900 14.28 -14.25 -5.78
CA GLU A 900 14.95 -15.11 -6.77
C GLU A 900 14.30 -14.97 -8.15
N GLY A 901 12.97 -14.91 -8.20
CA GLY A 901 12.22 -14.72 -9.44
C GLY A 901 12.41 -13.36 -10.11
N VAL A 902 12.88 -12.32 -9.39
CA VAL A 902 13.17 -11.00 -9.99
C VAL A 902 14.31 -11.12 -11.00
N SER A 903 15.42 -11.79 -10.63
CA SER A 903 16.57 -11.99 -11.51
C SER A 903 16.16 -12.75 -12.78
N ASP A 904 15.34 -13.79 -12.64
CA ASP A 904 14.82 -14.57 -13.76
C ASP A 904 14.01 -13.69 -14.73
N LYS A 905 12.99 -12.99 -14.22
CA LYS A 905 12.15 -12.08 -15.03
C LYS A 905 12.94 -10.97 -15.72
N VAL A 906 13.95 -10.42 -15.04
CA VAL A 906 14.83 -9.39 -15.61
C VAL A 906 15.63 -9.96 -16.78
N THR A 907 16.28 -11.11 -16.59
CA THR A 907 17.10 -11.75 -17.64
C THR A 907 16.29 -12.24 -18.83
N ASP A 908 15.07 -12.75 -18.61
CA ASP A 908 14.14 -13.16 -19.67
C ASP A 908 13.69 -11.99 -20.55
N SER A 909 13.52 -10.83 -19.93
CA SER A 909 13.08 -9.62 -20.62
C SER A 909 14.22 -8.96 -21.39
N LEU A 910 15.44 -9.03 -20.88
CA LEU A 910 16.59 -8.25 -21.36
C LEU A 910 16.84 -8.39 -22.88
N PHE A 911 16.76 -9.61 -23.41
CA PHE A 911 17.02 -9.87 -24.84
C PHE A 911 15.77 -9.82 -25.72
N ARG A 912 14.58 -9.89 -25.14
CA ARG A 912 13.27 -9.92 -25.83
C ARG A 912 12.51 -8.60 -25.78
N MET A 913 13.00 -7.63 -25.02
CA MET A 913 12.33 -6.35 -24.75
C MET A 913 11.89 -5.61 -26.01
N GLU A 914 12.61 -5.80 -27.13
CA GLU A 914 12.32 -5.17 -28.43
C GLU A 914 10.96 -5.56 -29.03
N GLU A 915 10.36 -6.67 -28.59
CA GLU A 915 9.10 -7.22 -29.09
C GLU A 915 7.88 -6.93 -28.18
N GLU A 916 8.10 -6.36 -26.98
CA GLU A 916 7.01 -6.08 -26.03
C GLU A 916 6.22 -4.81 -26.39
N GLU A 917 4.88 -4.86 -26.32
CA GLU A 917 3.96 -3.76 -26.70
C GLU A 917 4.12 -2.46 -25.87
N GLY A 918 4.89 -2.46 -24.78
CA GLY A 918 5.23 -1.26 -23.98
C GLY A 918 6.65 -0.71 -24.18
N PHE A 919 7.50 -1.41 -24.93
CA PHE A 919 8.91 -1.03 -25.09
C PHE A 919 9.08 0.30 -25.81
N GLN A 920 8.23 0.59 -26.81
CA GLN A 920 8.26 1.85 -27.52
C GLN A 920 8.04 3.03 -26.56
N GLU A 921 7.01 3.00 -25.70
CA GLU A 921 6.74 4.04 -24.70
C GLU A 921 7.93 4.26 -23.74
N SER A 922 8.59 3.17 -23.32
CA SER A 922 9.78 3.24 -22.47
C SER A 922 10.98 3.90 -23.18
N ILE A 923 11.17 3.65 -24.48
CA ILE A 923 12.18 4.32 -25.32
C ILE A 923 11.86 5.82 -25.47
N TRP A 924 10.58 6.19 -25.60
CA TRP A 924 10.18 7.60 -25.69
C TRP A 924 10.46 8.37 -24.40
N ALA A 925 10.25 7.74 -23.23
CA ALA A 925 10.65 8.30 -21.96
C ALA A 925 12.17 8.53 -21.90
N ILE A 926 12.98 7.52 -22.23
CA ILE A 926 14.46 7.60 -22.26
C ILE A 926 14.96 8.65 -23.28
N GLY A 927 14.32 8.78 -24.43
CA GLY A 927 14.68 9.78 -25.44
C GLY A 927 14.35 11.21 -25.04
N ALA A 928 13.30 11.41 -24.24
CA ALA A 928 12.89 12.72 -23.73
C ALA A 928 13.78 13.22 -22.57
N THR A 929 14.42 12.32 -21.82
CA THR A 929 15.26 12.66 -20.66
C THR A 929 16.65 13.21 -20.98
N ILE A 930 17.16 13.06 -22.22
CA ILE A 930 18.58 13.26 -22.55
C ILE A 930 18.94 14.69 -23.08
N HIS A 931 17.97 15.60 -23.36
CA HIS A 931 18.29 16.99 -23.74
C HIS A 931 17.30 18.06 -23.23
N GLU A 932 17.83 19.08 -22.55
CA GLU A 932 17.21 20.40 -22.38
C GLU A 932 17.08 21.12 -23.73
N SER A 933 15.96 21.84 -23.91
CA SER A 933 15.58 22.73 -25.03
C SER A 933 14.81 22.14 -26.24
N ALA A 934 13.58 21.67 -26.00
CA ALA A 934 12.47 21.74 -26.97
C ALA A 934 11.11 21.80 -26.24
N PRO A 935 10.09 22.51 -26.78
CA PRO A 935 8.91 22.93 -26.03
C PRO A 935 7.98 21.77 -25.64
N ARG A 936 7.41 21.92 -24.44
CA ARG A 936 6.44 21.06 -23.74
C ARG A 936 5.57 20.17 -24.65
N PRO A 937 5.50 18.85 -24.40
CA PRO A 937 4.37 18.04 -24.85
C PRO A 937 3.10 18.50 -24.14
N MET A 938 2.00 18.62 -24.89
CA MET A 938 0.67 18.83 -24.32
C MET A 938 0.28 17.65 -23.41
N PRO A 939 -0.55 17.90 -22.36
CA PRO A 939 -0.97 16.84 -21.45
C PRO A 939 -1.73 15.74 -22.21
N VAL A 940 -1.29 14.50 -21.99
CA VAL A 940 -1.95 13.29 -22.43
C VAL A 940 -3.36 13.27 -21.83
N SER A 941 -4.36 13.15 -22.69
CA SER A 941 -5.76 13.05 -22.30
C SER A 941 -6.02 11.67 -21.69
N ALA A 942 -6.78 11.65 -20.59
CA ALA A 942 -7.20 10.43 -19.90
C ALA A 942 -7.85 9.40 -20.86
N PRO A 943 -7.69 8.08 -20.63
CA PRO A 943 -8.34 7.08 -21.44
C PRO A 943 -9.86 7.16 -21.24
N GLY A 944 -10.57 7.45 -22.33
CA GLY A 944 -12.01 7.41 -22.41
C GLY A 944 -12.52 5.98 -22.36
N LYS A 945 -13.56 5.79 -21.55
CA LYS A 945 -14.34 4.56 -21.37
C LYS A 945 -14.88 3.97 -22.69
N ASN A 946 -14.90 2.64 -22.69
CA ASN A 946 -15.80 1.70 -23.40
C ASN A 946 -15.44 1.26 -24.84
N GLY A 947 -15.02 -0.01 -24.93
CA GLY A 947 -15.31 -0.89 -26.06
C GLY A 947 -16.06 -2.13 -25.56
N ALA A 948 -17.38 -2.14 -25.69
CA ALA A 948 -18.18 -3.36 -25.74
C ALA A 948 -19.06 -3.25 -26.99
N GLN A 949 -18.88 -4.22 -27.88
CA GLN A 949 -19.68 -4.43 -29.07
C GLN A 949 -21.11 -4.80 -28.67
N GLU A 950 -22.10 -4.21 -29.35
CA GLU A 950 -23.26 -4.97 -29.83
C GLU A 950 -23.90 -4.26 -31.03
N GLU A 951 -24.16 -5.06 -32.06
CA GLU A 951 -24.78 -4.72 -33.33
C GLU A 951 -26.30 -4.55 -33.18
N GLY A 952 -26.94 -3.66 -33.97
CA GLY A 952 -28.40 -3.68 -34.13
C GLY A 952 -29.09 -2.38 -34.55
N MET A 953 -29.05 -2.09 -35.86
CA MET A 953 -30.06 -1.36 -36.68
C MET A 953 -30.67 -0.01 -36.24
N ALA A 954 -30.21 1.04 -36.95
CA ALA A 954 -30.99 2.01 -37.73
C ALA A 954 -32.30 2.63 -37.15
N ASN A 955 -32.27 3.92 -36.80
CA ASN A 955 -32.94 4.95 -37.62
C ASN A 955 -32.53 6.40 -37.25
N SER A 956 -32.59 7.23 -38.29
CA SER A 956 -32.21 8.64 -38.44
C SER A 956 -32.82 9.67 -37.47
N LYS A 957 -32.02 10.68 -37.07
CA LYS A 957 -32.24 12.12 -37.35
C LYS A 957 -31.11 12.99 -36.78
N GLU A 958 -30.61 13.89 -37.63
CA GLU A 958 -29.55 14.87 -37.36
C GLU A 958 -29.88 15.82 -36.21
N ALA A 959 -28.92 16.02 -35.30
CA ALA A 959 -28.83 17.22 -34.47
C ALA A 959 -27.35 17.63 -34.31
N LYS A 960 -27.03 18.82 -34.80
CA LYS A 960 -25.69 19.44 -34.84
C LYS A 960 -25.04 19.49 -33.45
N ARG A 961 -23.82 18.92 -33.31
CA ARG A 961 -22.92 19.16 -32.17
C ARG A 961 -22.47 20.62 -32.19
N LYS A 962 -22.72 21.36 -31.10
CA LYS A 962 -22.17 22.71 -30.85
C LYS A 962 -20.70 22.59 -30.47
N GLU A 963 -19.83 23.36 -31.12
CA GLU A 963 -18.41 23.50 -30.76
C GLU A 963 -18.23 24.18 -29.39
N PRO A 964 -17.18 23.84 -28.63
CA PRO A 964 -16.86 24.50 -27.38
C PRO A 964 -16.26 25.90 -27.61
N ILE A 965 -16.88 26.92 -27.00
CA ILE A 965 -16.42 28.32 -27.03
C ILE A 965 -15.11 28.43 -26.24
N ARG A 966 -14.01 28.77 -26.92
CA ARG A 966 -12.73 29.14 -26.29
C ARG A 966 -12.67 30.67 -26.11
N ASN A 967 -12.90 31.16 -24.89
CA ASN A 967 -12.76 32.58 -24.56
C ASN A 967 -11.27 32.98 -24.48
N ARG A 968 -10.81 33.80 -25.44
CA ARG A 968 -9.50 34.48 -25.46
C ARG A 968 -9.67 35.99 -25.22
N GLY A 969 -10.12 36.38 -24.02
CA GLY A 969 -10.24 37.79 -23.65
C GLY A 969 -9.81 38.01 -22.20
N ASP A 970 -9.11 39.12 -21.95
CA ASP A 970 -8.69 39.55 -20.62
C ASP A 970 -9.91 39.69 -19.69
N ARG A 971 -9.82 39.06 -18.51
CA ARG A 971 -10.90 39.07 -17.52
C ARG A 971 -11.05 40.48 -16.93
N VAL A 972 -12.21 41.08 -17.13
CA VAL A 972 -12.58 42.39 -16.56
C VAL A 972 -12.75 42.25 -15.04
N GLY A 973 -12.01 43.05 -14.26
CA GLY A 973 -12.03 43.03 -12.81
C GLY A 973 -13.37 43.54 -12.25
N ARG A 974 -13.75 43.05 -11.06
CA ARG A 974 -15.03 43.36 -10.41
C ARG A 974 -15.34 44.85 -10.27
N ASN A 975 -14.32 45.68 -10.10
CA ASN A 975 -14.44 47.12 -9.90
C ASN A 975 -14.17 47.95 -11.17
N ASP A 976 -13.84 47.31 -12.29
CA ASP A 976 -13.52 47.99 -13.54
C ASP A 976 -14.78 48.51 -14.24
N PRO A 977 -14.66 49.52 -15.13
CA PRO A 977 -15.77 49.98 -15.95
C PRO A 977 -16.38 48.83 -16.75
N CYS A 978 -17.69 48.72 -16.73
CA CYS A 978 -18.37 47.63 -17.41
C CYS A 978 -18.20 47.77 -18.95
N PRO A 979 -17.85 46.70 -19.68
CA PRO A 979 -17.56 46.77 -21.13
C PRO A 979 -18.75 47.18 -22.00
N CYS A 980 -19.97 47.10 -21.45
CA CYS A 980 -21.20 47.51 -22.14
C CYS A 980 -21.36 49.03 -22.34
N GLY A 981 -20.40 49.84 -21.86
CA GLY A 981 -20.44 51.30 -22.01
C GLY A 981 -21.44 52.02 -21.10
N SER A 982 -22.00 51.33 -20.09
CA SER A 982 -23.03 51.90 -19.18
C SER A 982 -22.51 52.93 -18.17
N GLY A 983 -21.19 53.16 -18.11
CA GLY A 983 -20.54 54.06 -17.15
C GLY A 983 -20.51 53.55 -15.70
N LYS A 984 -21.01 52.33 -15.41
CA LYS A 984 -21.04 51.71 -14.07
C LYS A 984 -19.94 50.65 -13.93
N LYS A 985 -19.51 50.35 -12.69
CA LYS A 985 -18.57 49.26 -12.37
C LYS A 985 -19.17 47.89 -12.71
N TYR A 986 -18.36 46.94 -13.20
CA TYR A 986 -18.80 45.61 -13.68
C TYR A 986 -19.67 44.86 -12.66
N LYS A 987 -19.30 44.88 -11.36
CA LYS A 987 -20.08 44.26 -10.28
C LYS A 987 -21.51 44.79 -10.12
N ASN A 988 -21.76 46.04 -10.51
CA ASN A 988 -23.04 46.72 -10.36
C ASN A 988 -23.87 46.70 -11.64
N CYS A 989 -23.37 46.03 -12.70
CA CYS A 989 -24.03 45.93 -13.99
C CYS A 989 -24.19 44.45 -14.38
N HIS A 990 -23.27 43.88 -15.16
CA HIS A 990 -23.44 42.54 -15.71
C HIS A 990 -23.26 41.43 -14.66
N MET A 991 -22.40 41.63 -13.66
CA MET A 991 -22.21 40.62 -12.61
C MET A 991 -23.43 40.46 -11.69
N ARG A 992 -24.30 41.48 -11.62
CA ARG A 992 -25.53 41.46 -10.80
C ARG A 992 -26.70 40.79 -11.53
N GLN A 993 -26.66 40.77 -12.87
CA GLN A 993 -27.63 40.06 -13.70
C GLN A 993 -27.34 38.55 -13.79
N GLU A 994 -26.06 38.15 -13.71
CA GLU A 994 -25.66 36.73 -13.66
C GLU A 994 -26.04 36.05 -12.34
N ALA A 995 -26.15 36.79 -11.23
CA ALA A 995 -26.57 36.26 -9.93
C ALA A 995 -28.10 36.04 -9.79
N GLY A 996 -28.91 36.47 -10.77
CA GLY A 996 -30.36 36.28 -10.79
C GLY A 996 -30.85 35.05 -11.55
N LYS A 997 -29.92 34.20 -12.01
CA LYS A 997 -30.20 32.90 -12.63
C LYS A 997 -29.27 31.83 -12.00
N ALA A 998 -29.51 31.53 -10.74
CA ALA A 998 -29.08 30.32 -10.06
C ALA A 998 -30.15 29.97 -9.03
#